data_AF-A0A354ZA26-F1
#
_entry.id   AF-A0A354ZA26-F1
#
_cell.length_a   1.000
_cell.length_b   1.000
_cell.length_c   1.000
_cell.angle_alpha   90.00
_cell.angle_beta   90.00
_cell.angle_gamma   90.00
#
_symmetry.space_group_name_H-M   'P 1'
#
loop_
_entity.id
_entity.type
_entity.pdbx_description
1 polymer ?
#
loop_
_entity_poly.entity_id
_entity_poly.type
_entity_poly.pdbx_seq_one_letter_code
_entity_poly.pdbx_strand_id
1 'polypeptide(L)'
;MVETGEARDVHEIAVLLAYGASGVNPWMVFELLPSISSQLEGNPNPEILADHYIEAVNKGILKIMSKLGIATVSSYRGSRMFEAVGLSESLVNRYFRGTESRFGGIGLDDIAEDILTRHREAFGIAQEPAIASGSAARRQAQQQARQAREAIQSPRLSSNTTADQPANLPWPPSLAAKLTKAVRKGDVAAWREYADSMNSAARPPFALRDLFSFKFESPSSLCNPIPLEQVQPAEDIIKRFSVAAMSLGAISPEAHEALAAGANAIGSWSNSGEGGEDSERHSYHDKGFDSSNASKQIASGRFGVTARYLATGLELQIKIAQGAKPGEGGQLPGAKVNEYIARLRHSKPGVTLISPPPHHDIYSIEDLSQLIHDLRCINPNARIAVKLAAQSGIGTVAAGVAKAGADCIIVSSGDGGTGAAPLSSLDYAGSYWEAALPEVRQILAMNSLDINTVIQVDGRLRTARDVVIAAILGAREFAFGTAALIAMGCIACGRCNLGKCPVGIATQESEFRAKFKGRPEHLSALFKFLAEDVRTILASLGAKTIDEVLGKYELLDFSARASTAREKTLDFDSIREALEIARRSPLVEDQDLPSDTTPAIPLPEAGLRNFRPEKRLDFAISNAEGYLLQKSARLFQTKDVSSHLECSLPIRNSDRSVGAALSGEIVRAGLELEPDTIVATFRGTAGQSFGAFLAPGVLFSLLGEANDYLGKGLSGGRIVVRPSVESRGAPEDNVIAGNVCLYGATAGEVYLNGTVGERFCVRNSGALAMVEGTGNHTCEYMTDGIVVVLGKTGINFGAGMTGGIAYVLDEDHLFDTRCNPLDVDVAGLVQPDDVEQLRLIVERHHILTGSPKARKILDEWNSYLPLFLKVTPRG
;
A
#
# COMPACT_ATOMS: atom_id res chain seq x y z
N MET A 1 -5.56 -9.57 -35.71
CA MET A 1 -5.53 -8.10 -35.61
C MET A 1 -6.97 -7.64 -35.39
N VAL A 2 -7.22 -6.67 -34.51
CA VAL A 2 -8.56 -6.15 -34.23
C VAL A 2 -8.62 -4.70 -34.71
N GLU A 3 -9.55 -4.39 -35.60
CA GLU A 3 -9.89 -3.02 -35.97
C GLU A 3 -11.17 -2.63 -35.25
N THR A 4 -11.15 -1.53 -34.50
CA THR A 4 -12.26 -1.16 -33.63
C THR A 4 -12.48 0.35 -33.61
N GLY A 5 -13.76 0.74 -33.61
CA GLY A 5 -14.17 2.13 -33.42
C GLY A 5 -14.53 2.48 -31.97
N GLU A 6 -14.51 1.51 -31.05
CA GLU A 6 -14.93 1.70 -29.65
C GLU A 6 -13.75 1.79 -28.68
N ALA A 7 -12.74 0.92 -28.87
CA ALA A 7 -11.55 0.94 -28.01
C ALA A 7 -10.74 2.21 -28.26
N ARG A 8 -10.44 2.93 -27.18
CA ARG A 8 -9.75 4.21 -27.20
C ARG A 8 -8.80 4.39 -26.02
N ASP A 9 -9.03 3.72 -24.89
CA ASP A 9 -8.19 3.85 -23.72
C ASP A 9 -7.24 2.66 -23.51
N VAL A 10 -6.31 2.83 -22.55
CA VAL A 10 -5.29 1.84 -22.20
C VAL A 10 -5.90 0.50 -21.79
N HIS A 11 -6.98 0.51 -21.01
CA HIS A 11 -7.59 -0.69 -20.46
C HIS A 11 -8.29 -1.49 -21.55
N GLU A 12 -9.08 -0.83 -22.39
CA GLU A 12 -9.79 -1.46 -23.51
C GLU A 12 -8.82 -2.17 -24.46
N ILE A 13 -7.69 -1.53 -24.78
CA ILE A 13 -6.65 -2.12 -25.62
C ILE A 13 -5.96 -3.30 -24.90
N ALA A 14 -5.65 -3.16 -23.62
CA ALA A 14 -5.05 -4.24 -22.83
C ALA A 14 -5.97 -5.48 -22.72
N VAL A 15 -7.28 -5.27 -22.52
CA VAL A 15 -8.29 -6.34 -22.56
C VAL A 15 -8.24 -7.06 -23.90
N LEU A 16 -8.30 -6.34 -25.03
CA LEU A 16 -8.23 -6.96 -26.35
C LEU A 16 -6.99 -7.83 -26.53
N LEU A 17 -5.82 -7.36 -26.09
CA LEU A 17 -4.57 -8.14 -26.12
C LEU A 17 -4.67 -9.40 -25.24
N ALA A 18 -5.10 -9.25 -23.99
CA ALA A 18 -5.21 -10.36 -23.04
C ALA A 18 -6.21 -11.46 -23.47
N TYR A 19 -7.19 -11.11 -24.31
CA TYR A 19 -8.17 -12.04 -24.88
C TYR A 19 -7.85 -12.48 -26.32
N GLY A 20 -6.64 -12.20 -26.82
CA GLY A 20 -6.07 -12.88 -28.00
C GLY A 20 -5.77 -11.97 -29.19
N ALA A 21 -6.06 -10.67 -29.14
CA ALA A 21 -5.64 -9.76 -30.18
C ALA A 21 -4.12 -9.74 -30.29
N SER A 22 -3.60 -9.88 -31.52
CA SER A 22 -2.15 -9.77 -31.80
C SER A 22 -1.71 -8.34 -32.12
N GLY A 23 -2.67 -7.43 -32.23
CA GLY A 23 -2.50 -6.02 -32.57
C GLY A 23 -3.88 -5.39 -32.63
N VAL A 24 -3.99 -4.13 -32.20
CA VAL A 24 -5.23 -3.37 -32.12
C VAL A 24 -5.05 -2.07 -32.90
N ASN A 25 -5.97 -1.82 -33.83
CA ASN A 25 -6.08 -0.57 -34.56
C ASN A 25 -7.36 0.17 -34.10
N PRO A 26 -7.25 1.13 -33.16
CA PRO A 26 -8.37 1.97 -32.74
C PRO A 26 -8.64 3.07 -33.77
N TRP A 27 -9.03 2.70 -34.99
CA TRP A 27 -9.06 3.58 -36.17
C TRP A 27 -9.87 4.86 -35.95
N MET A 28 -10.97 4.79 -35.20
CA MET A 28 -11.83 5.95 -34.93
C MET A 28 -11.11 7.02 -34.09
N VAL A 29 -10.17 6.64 -33.22
CA VAL A 29 -9.37 7.62 -32.48
C VAL A 29 -8.58 8.48 -33.45
N PHE A 30 -7.92 7.86 -34.43
CA PHE A 30 -7.11 8.55 -35.43
C PHE A 30 -7.96 9.42 -36.37
N GLU A 31 -9.14 8.95 -36.78
CA GLU A 31 -10.10 9.74 -37.57
C GLU A 31 -10.61 10.99 -36.82
N LEU A 32 -10.65 10.95 -35.48
CA LEU A 32 -11.10 12.07 -34.66
C LEU A 32 -9.99 13.09 -34.33
N LEU A 33 -8.71 12.76 -34.52
CA LEU A 33 -7.59 13.64 -34.17
C LEU A 33 -7.63 15.01 -34.84
N PRO A 34 -7.98 15.16 -36.14
CA PRO A 34 -8.11 16.48 -36.76
C PRO A 34 -9.16 17.36 -36.07
N SER A 35 -10.28 16.77 -35.66
CA SER A 35 -11.32 17.50 -34.92
C SER A 35 -10.84 17.87 -33.51
N ILE A 36 -10.18 16.95 -32.80
CA ILE A 36 -9.64 17.19 -31.45
C ILE A 36 -8.57 18.28 -31.50
N SER A 37 -7.65 18.20 -32.46
CA SER A 37 -6.61 19.20 -32.72
C SER A 37 -7.18 20.62 -32.80
N SER A 38 -8.26 20.81 -33.58
CA SER A 38 -8.93 22.11 -33.73
C SER A 38 -9.53 22.69 -32.43
N GLN A 39 -9.77 21.85 -31.42
CA GLN A 39 -10.33 22.24 -30.13
C GLN A 39 -9.25 22.51 -29.07
N LEU A 40 -8.02 22.06 -29.31
CA LEU A 40 -6.90 22.26 -28.39
C LEU A 40 -6.23 23.61 -28.66
N GLU A 41 -5.75 24.23 -27.58
CA GLU A 41 -4.99 25.48 -27.68
C GLU A 41 -3.72 25.25 -28.52
N GLY A 42 -3.47 26.16 -29.48
CA GLY A 42 -2.34 26.05 -30.41
C GLY A 42 -2.56 25.13 -31.62
N ASN A 43 -3.71 24.45 -31.74
CA ASN A 43 -4.08 23.59 -32.88
C ASN A 43 -2.94 22.65 -33.32
N PRO A 44 -2.46 21.77 -32.42
CA PRO A 44 -1.27 20.94 -32.66
C PRO A 44 -1.46 19.98 -33.83
N ASN A 45 -0.40 19.69 -34.59
CA ASN A 45 -0.45 18.78 -35.74
C ASN A 45 -1.07 17.40 -35.32
N PRO A 46 -2.14 16.93 -35.99
CA PRO A 46 -2.75 15.63 -35.73
C PRO A 46 -1.79 14.43 -35.76
N GLU A 47 -0.74 14.46 -36.58
CA GLU A 47 0.27 13.38 -36.62
C GLU A 47 1.05 13.31 -35.30
N ILE A 48 1.42 14.46 -34.74
CA ILE A 48 2.08 14.54 -33.44
C ILE A 48 1.15 14.04 -32.32
N LEU A 49 -0.15 14.38 -32.40
CA LEU A 49 -1.14 13.86 -31.46
C LEU A 49 -1.27 12.33 -31.55
N ALA A 50 -1.17 11.76 -32.76
CA ALA A 50 -1.21 10.32 -32.96
C ALA A 50 -0.01 9.64 -32.29
N ASP A 51 1.19 10.18 -32.46
CA ASP A 51 2.41 9.66 -31.81
C ASP A 51 2.31 9.72 -30.28
N HIS A 52 1.85 10.85 -29.73
CA HIS A 52 1.61 10.99 -28.28
C HIS A 52 0.57 9.99 -27.77
N TYR A 53 -0.50 9.76 -28.52
CA TYR A 53 -1.52 8.77 -28.18
C TYR A 53 -0.93 7.36 -28.14
N ILE A 54 -0.18 6.97 -29.17
CA ILE A 54 0.47 5.66 -29.26
C ILE A 54 1.46 5.48 -28.10
N GLU A 55 2.28 6.49 -27.80
CA GLU A 55 3.22 6.45 -26.69
C GLU A 55 2.50 6.28 -25.34
N ALA A 56 1.43 7.04 -25.10
CA ALA A 56 0.64 6.96 -23.87
C ALA A 56 -0.01 5.58 -23.70
N VAL A 57 -0.57 5.02 -24.77
CA VAL A 57 -1.15 3.67 -24.79
C VAL A 57 -0.07 2.62 -24.50
N ASN A 58 1.08 2.69 -25.16
CA ASN A 58 2.18 1.74 -24.96
C ASN A 58 2.69 1.77 -23.51
N LYS A 59 2.94 2.96 -22.95
CA LYS A 59 3.32 3.12 -21.53
C LYS A 59 2.24 2.56 -20.60
N GLY A 60 0.98 2.81 -20.92
CA GLY A 60 -0.16 2.31 -20.14
C GLY A 60 -0.26 0.78 -20.15
N ILE A 61 -0.05 0.14 -21.30
CA ILE A 61 -0.07 -1.33 -21.44
C ILE A 61 1.08 -1.94 -20.64
N LEU A 62 2.30 -1.41 -20.78
CA LEU A 62 3.45 -1.85 -20.00
C LEU A 62 3.18 -1.74 -18.49
N LYS A 63 2.49 -0.67 -18.09
CA LYS A 63 2.08 -0.47 -16.70
C LYS A 63 1.02 -1.48 -16.23
N ILE A 64 0.06 -1.87 -17.06
CA ILE A 64 -0.90 -2.93 -16.73
C ILE A 64 -0.18 -4.27 -16.58
N MET A 65 0.73 -4.60 -17.50
CA MET A 65 1.50 -5.84 -17.47
C MET A 65 2.40 -5.92 -16.22
N SER A 66 3.04 -4.81 -15.86
CA SER A 66 3.94 -4.77 -14.70
C SER A 66 3.23 -5.00 -13.37
N LYS A 67 1.93 -4.67 -13.26
CA LYS A 67 1.11 -4.98 -12.05
C LYS A 67 1.08 -6.47 -11.73
N LEU A 68 1.27 -7.32 -12.74
CA LEU A 68 1.25 -8.77 -12.66
C LEU A 68 2.65 -9.40 -12.75
N GLY A 69 3.70 -8.57 -12.81
CA GLY A 69 5.08 -9.04 -13.03
C GLY A 69 5.36 -9.58 -14.44
N ILE A 70 4.54 -9.24 -15.44
CA ILE A 70 4.71 -9.70 -16.82
C ILE A 70 5.59 -8.72 -17.60
N ALA A 71 6.69 -9.22 -18.17
CA ALA A 71 7.66 -8.39 -18.89
C ALA A 71 7.48 -8.35 -20.42
N THR A 72 6.68 -9.25 -21.01
CA THR A 72 6.53 -9.34 -22.48
C THR A 72 5.06 -9.37 -22.92
N VAL A 73 4.75 -8.64 -23.99
CA VAL A 73 3.39 -8.62 -24.58
C VAL A 73 2.99 -10.00 -25.09
N SER A 74 3.95 -10.80 -25.56
CA SER A 74 3.71 -12.17 -25.99
C SER A 74 3.15 -13.06 -24.88
N SER A 75 3.64 -12.92 -23.64
CA SER A 75 3.12 -13.66 -22.48
C SER A 75 1.81 -13.07 -21.96
N TYR A 76 1.61 -11.75 -22.09
CA TYR A 76 0.36 -11.11 -21.72
C TYR A 76 -0.80 -11.48 -22.67
N ARG A 77 -0.52 -11.62 -23.95
CA ARG A 77 -1.52 -11.94 -24.97
C ARG A 77 -2.15 -13.31 -24.72
N GLY A 78 -3.48 -13.38 -24.64
CA GLY A 78 -4.22 -14.61 -24.38
C GLY A 78 -4.18 -15.09 -22.91
N SER A 79 -3.52 -14.33 -22.02
CA SER A 79 -3.35 -14.66 -20.60
C SER A 79 -4.65 -14.63 -19.81
N ARG A 80 -5.65 -13.85 -20.26
CA ARG A 80 -6.96 -13.68 -19.58
C ARG A 80 -6.83 -13.25 -18.11
N MET A 81 -5.79 -12.47 -17.77
CA MET A 81 -5.54 -11.97 -16.42
C MET A 81 -6.49 -10.81 -16.04
N PHE A 82 -7.78 -11.11 -16.00
CA PHE A 82 -8.88 -10.22 -15.62
C PHE A 82 -9.91 -11.00 -14.82
N GLU A 83 -10.65 -10.29 -13.97
CA GLU A 83 -11.85 -10.79 -13.31
C GLU A 83 -13.07 -10.12 -13.96
N ALA A 84 -14.06 -10.92 -14.35
CA ALA A 84 -15.33 -10.40 -14.85
C ALA A 84 -16.29 -10.17 -13.68
N VAL A 85 -16.92 -8.99 -13.66
CA VAL A 85 -17.97 -8.64 -12.70
C VAL A 85 -19.20 -8.20 -13.48
N GLY A 86 -20.34 -8.85 -13.23
CA GLY A 86 -21.59 -8.53 -13.90
C GLY A 86 -21.78 -9.18 -15.27
N LEU A 87 -21.00 -10.20 -15.62
CA LEU A 87 -21.19 -11.01 -16.83
C LEU A 87 -21.66 -12.43 -16.46
N SER A 88 -22.69 -12.92 -17.14
CA SER A 88 -23.20 -14.28 -16.89
C SER A 88 -22.12 -15.34 -17.10
N GLU A 89 -22.14 -16.37 -16.27
CA GLU A 89 -21.19 -17.48 -16.36
C GLU A 89 -21.29 -18.19 -17.72
N SER A 90 -22.49 -18.34 -18.28
CA SER A 90 -22.71 -18.94 -19.59
C SER A 90 -22.00 -18.19 -20.73
N LEU A 91 -22.01 -16.84 -20.68
CA LEU A 91 -21.31 -15.98 -21.63
C LEU A 91 -19.79 -16.17 -21.48
N VAL A 92 -19.28 -16.09 -20.25
CA VAL A 92 -17.85 -16.21 -19.95
C VAL A 92 -17.33 -17.61 -20.33
N ASN A 93 -18.02 -18.68 -19.96
CA ASN A 93 -17.64 -20.05 -20.29
C ASN A 93 -17.61 -20.31 -21.81
N ARG A 94 -18.50 -19.66 -22.57
CA ARG A 94 -18.57 -19.83 -24.02
C ARG A 94 -17.51 -19.03 -24.78
N TYR A 95 -17.28 -17.77 -24.41
CA TYR A 95 -16.47 -16.84 -25.21
C TYR A 95 -15.13 -16.46 -24.57
N PHE A 96 -15.02 -16.60 -23.24
CA PHE A 96 -13.88 -16.13 -22.43
C PHE A 96 -13.44 -17.19 -21.41
N ARG A 97 -13.50 -18.47 -21.80
CA ARG A 97 -13.27 -19.62 -20.89
C ARG A 97 -11.98 -19.44 -20.08
N GLY A 98 -12.07 -19.65 -18.76
CA GLY A 98 -10.96 -19.52 -17.82
C GLY A 98 -10.85 -18.14 -17.15
N THR A 99 -11.70 -17.18 -17.51
CA THR A 99 -11.88 -15.94 -16.77
C THR A 99 -12.81 -16.17 -15.57
N GLU A 100 -12.42 -15.66 -14.41
CA GLU A 100 -13.25 -15.69 -13.20
C GLU A 100 -14.49 -14.80 -13.36
N SER A 101 -15.69 -15.30 -13.01
CA SER A 101 -16.94 -14.52 -12.97
C SER A 101 -17.82 -14.95 -11.81
N ARG A 102 -17.57 -14.38 -10.63
CA ARG A 102 -18.14 -14.86 -9.36
C ARG A 102 -19.60 -14.47 -9.11
N PHE A 103 -20.09 -13.44 -9.81
CA PHE A 103 -21.37 -12.80 -9.49
C PHE A 103 -22.43 -12.96 -10.56
N GLY A 104 -22.16 -13.73 -11.62
CA GLY A 104 -23.03 -13.76 -12.79
C GLY A 104 -23.31 -12.35 -13.35
N GLY A 105 -24.46 -12.19 -13.99
CA GLY A 105 -24.89 -10.90 -14.53
C GLY A 105 -25.44 -11.00 -15.94
N ILE A 106 -25.19 -9.98 -16.75
CA ILE A 106 -25.84 -9.81 -18.06
C ILE A 106 -25.38 -10.85 -19.09
N GLY A 107 -26.29 -11.19 -20.01
CA GLY A 107 -26.05 -12.11 -21.12
C GLY A 107 -25.82 -11.42 -22.46
N LEU A 108 -25.77 -12.20 -23.54
CA LEU A 108 -25.63 -11.66 -24.90
C LEU A 108 -26.79 -10.74 -25.30
N ASP A 109 -28.02 -11.09 -24.92
CA ASP A 109 -29.20 -10.31 -25.31
C ASP A 109 -29.19 -8.93 -24.66
N ASP A 110 -28.78 -8.85 -23.39
CA ASP A 110 -28.63 -7.59 -22.66
C ASP A 110 -27.53 -6.70 -23.26
N ILE A 111 -26.40 -7.30 -23.66
CA ILE A 111 -25.28 -6.62 -24.33
C ILE A 111 -25.71 -6.13 -25.72
N ALA A 112 -26.43 -6.96 -26.46
CA ALA A 112 -26.97 -6.60 -27.76
C ALA A 112 -27.92 -5.41 -27.65
N GLU A 113 -28.80 -5.39 -26.65
CA GLU A 113 -29.71 -4.27 -26.44
C GLU A 113 -28.98 -2.97 -26.04
N ASP A 114 -27.88 -3.03 -25.27
CA ASP A 114 -27.04 -1.86 -24.98
C ASP A 114 -26.40 -1.29 -26.25
N ILE A 115 -25.89 -2.18 -27.11
CA ILE A 115 -25.29 -1.79 -28.39
C ILE A 115 -26.36 -1.20 -29.31
N LEU A 116 -27.52 -1.85 -29.43
CA LEU A 116 -28.64 -1.39 -30.26
C LEU A 116 -29.22 -0.08 -29.77
N THR A 117 -29.27 0.15 -28.44
CA THR A 117 -29.71 1.43 -27.87
C THR A 117 -28.78 2.56 -28.30
N ARG A 118 -27.46 2.41 -28.10
CA ARG A 118 -26.45 3.39 -28.55
C ARG A 118 -26.50 3.60 -30.07
N HIS A 119 -26.72 2.54 -30.82
CA HIS A 119 -26.89 2.60 -32.27
C HIS A 119 -28.11 3.44 -32.67
N ARG A 120 -29.30 3.16 -32.09
CA ARG A 120 -30.54 3.92 -32.37
C ARG A 120 -30.35 5.41 -32.03
N GLU A 121 -29.70 5.73 -30.91
CA GLU A 121 -29.38 7.11 -30.51
C GLU A 121 -28.47 7.83 -31.51
N ALA A 122 -27.39 7.16 -31.96
CA ALA A 122 -26.43 7.72 -32.91
C ALA A 122 -27.07 7.99 -34.28
N PHE A 123 -27.83 7.02 -34.80
CA PHE A 123 -28.46 7.12 -36.13
C PHE A 123 -29.81 7.86 -36.11
N GLY A 124 -30.28 8.31 -34.95
CA GLY A 124 -31.55 9.02 -34.82
C GLY A 124 -32.76 8.16 -35.18
N ILE A 125 -32.63 6.84 -35.03
CA ILE A 125 -33.72 5.88 -35.23
C ILE A 125 -34.60 5.95 -33.97
N ALA A 126 -35.42 6.99 -33.88
CA ALA A 126 -36.43 7.06 -32.84
C ALA A 126 -37.38 5.86 -33.00
N GLN A 127 -37.76 5.20 -31.89
CA GLN A 127 -39.08 4.60 -31.86
C GLN A 127 -40.05 5.75 -32.17
N GLU A 128 -40.82 5.67 -33.26
CA GLU A 128 -41.89 6.62 -33.49
C GLU A 128 -42.73 6.67 -32.21
N PRO A 129 -42.78 7.81 -31.50
CA PRO A 129 -43.70 7.91 -30.38
C PRO A 129 -45.10 7.76 -30.98
N ALA A 130 -45.90 6.88 -30.39
CA ALA A 130 -47.32 6.84 -30.66
C ALA A 130 -47.89 8.24 -30.38
N ILE A 131 -48.07 9.00 -31.47
CA ILE A 131 -48.88 10.22 -31.61
C ILE A 131 -48.50 11.38 -30.67
N ALA A 132 -47.63 12.28 -31.16
CA ALA A 132 -47.65 13.69 -30.76
C ALA A 132 -47.72 14.56 -32.02
N SER A 133 -48.95 14.94 -32.41
CA SER A 133 -49.23 15.78 -33.56
C SER A 133 -48.98 17.26 -33.23
N GLY A 134 -47.81 17.78 -33.59
CA GLY A 134 -47.52 19.22 -33.54
C GLY A 134 -46.08 19.56 -33.88
N SER A 135 -45.88 20.53 -34.79
CA SER A 135 -44.56 20.97 -35.28
C SER A 135 -43.68 21.60 -34.20
N ALA A 136 -44.29 22.17 -33.14
CA ALA A 136 -43.59 22.70 -31.97
C ALA A 136 -43.00 21.58 -31.09
N ALA A 137 -43.77 20.51 -30.83
CA ALA A 137 -43.32 19.37 -30.02
C ALA A 137 -42.15 18.63 -30.69
N ARG A 138 -42.15 18.50 -32.03
CA ARG A 138 -41.02 17.95 -32.79
C ARG A 138 -39.75 18.78 -32.67
N ARG A 139 -39.83 20.11 -32.72
CA ARG A 139 -38.66 20.99 -32.53
C ARG A 139 -38.12 20.91 -31.10
N GLN A 140 -39.00 20.83 -30.12
CA GLN A 140 -38.62 20.72 -28.71
C GLN A 140 -37.95 19.38 -28.41
N ALA A 141 -38.47 18.27 -28.96
CA ALA A 141 -37.84 16.95 -28.89
C ALA A 141 -36.48 16.90 -29.61
N GLN A 142 -36.34 17.55 -30.78
CA GLN A 142 -35.05 17.66 -31.47
C GLN A 142 -34.04 18.52 -30.71
N GLN A 143 -34.48 19.59 -30.05
CA GLN A 143 -33.61 20.44 -29.24
C GLN A 143 -33.17 19.72 -27.94
N GLN A 144 -34.06 18.96 -27.31
CA GLN A 144 -33.72 18.09 -26.17
C GLN A 144 -32.79 16.95 -26.57
N ALA A 145 -32.99 16.32 -27.73
CA ALA A 145 -32.09 15.29 -28.25
C ALA A 145 -30.70 15.86 -28.59
N ARG A 146 -30.63 17.11 -29.06
CA ARG A 146 -29.35 17.80 -29.30
C ARG A 146 -28.63 18.15 -27.99
N GLN A 147 -29.35 18.63 -26.98
CA GLN A 147 -28.80 18.87 -25.64
C GLN A 147 -28.36 17.58 -24.95
N ALA A 148 -29.10 16.48 -25.13
CA ALA A 148 -28.70 15.16 -24.65
C ALA A 148 -27.43 14.65 -25.36
N ARG A 149 -27.29 14.89 -26.67
CA ARG A 149 -26.05 14.59 -27.42
C ARG A 149 -24.85 15.40 -26.95
N GLU A 150 -25.05 16.68 -26.61
CA GLU A 150 -23.99 17.53 -26.02
C GLU A 150 -23.63 17.10 -24.59
N ALA A 151 -24.58 16.57 -23.81
CA ALA A 151 -24.32 16.00 -22.48
C ALA A 151 -23.55 14.67 -22.54
N ILE A 152 -23.76 13.85 -23.58
CA ILE A 152 -23.05 12.59 -23.82
C ILE A 152 -21.61 12.83 -24.30
N GLN A 153 -21.33 13.97 -24.95
CA GLN A 153 -19.98 14.37 -25.39
C GLN A 153 -19.01 14.71 -24.25
N SER A 154 -19.44 14.68 -22.99
CA SER A 154 -18.56 14.79 -21.82
C SER A 154 -18.49 13.47 -21.04
N PRO A 155 -17.79 12.43 -21.52
CA PRO A 155 -17.45 11.30 -20.67
C PRO A 155 -16.44 11.78 -19.61
N ARG A 156 -16.93 11.86 -18.37
CA ARG A 156 -16.15 11.69 -17.13
C ARG A 156 -15.07 12.75 -16.78
N LEU A 157 -14.87 13.79 -17.58
CA LEU A 157 -13.79 14.78 -17.35
C LEU A 157 -14.19 16.27 -17.41
N SER A 158 -15.47 16.64 -17.34
CA SER A 158 -15.83 18.04 -17.13
C SER A 158 -15.80 18.41 -15.65
N SER A 159 -14.64 18.84 -15.18
CA SER A 159 -14.61 19.85 -14.13
C SER A 159 -15.25 21.14 -14.67
N ASN A 160 -16.37 21.58 -14.09
CA ASN A 160 -16.59 22.96 -13.63
C ASN A 160 -18.04 23.14 -13.14
N THR A 161 -18.16 23.45 -11.84
CA THR A 161 -19.20 24.32 -11.26
C THR A 161 -20.60 24.32 -11.89
N THR A 162 -21.46 23.39 -11.48
CA THR A 162 -22.92 23.62 -11.35
C THR A 162 -23.48 22.70 -10.26
N ALA A 163 -24.60 23.10 -9.67
CA ALA A 163 -25.25 22.49 -8.50
C ALA A 163 -25.87 21.09 -8.75
N ASP A 164 -25.72 20.52 -9.95
CA ASP A 164 -26.22 19.21 -10.35
C ASP A 164 -25.07 18.19 -10.50
N GLN A 165 -24.35 17.91 -9.41
CA GLN A 165 -23.55 16.68 -9.39
C GLN A 165 -24.49 15.48 -9.30
N PRO A 166 -24.29 14.41 -10.10
CA PRO A 166 -25.20 13.27 -10.10
C PRO A 166 -25.27 12.64 -8.70
N ALA A 167 -26.47 12.27 -8.27
CA ALA A 167 -26.74 11.57 -7.00
C ALA A 167 -25.96 10.23 -6.85
N ASN A 168 -25.29 9.79 -7.93
CA ASN A 168 -24.62 8.51 -8.07
C ASN A 168 -23.14 8.55 -7.65
N LEU A 169 -22.62 9.69 -7.21
CA LEU A 169 -21.26 9.74 -6.66
C LEU A 169 -21.15 8.87 -5.41
N PRO A 170 -19.99 8.23 -5.16
CA PRO A 170 -19.77 7.45 -3.94
C PRO A 170 -19.94 8.29 -2.67
N TRP A 171 -19.47 9.53 -2.73
CA TRP A 171 -19.55 10.55 -1.69
C TRP A 171 -20.17 11.83 -2.26
N PRO A 172 -21.51 11.95 -2.30
CA PRO A 172 -22.16 13.18 -2.76
C PRO A 172 -21.77 14.36 -1.85
N PRO A 173 -21.36 15.53 -2.40
CA PRO A 173 -20.93 16.67 -1.57
C PRO A 173 -22.00 17.16 -0.60
N SER A 174 -23.29 17.06 -0.98
CA SER A 174 -24.43 17.39 -0.12
C SER A 174 -24.48 16.52 1.14
N LEU A 175 -24.24 15.22 1.01
CA LEU A 175 -24.16 14.30 2.14
C LEU A 175 -22.88 14.48 2.94
N ALA A 176 -21.75 14.75 2.27
CA ALA A 176 -20.49 15.07 2.96
C ALA A 176 -20.65 16.28 3.88
N ALA A 177 -21.34 17.34 3.42
CA ALA A 177 -21.64 18.52 4.23
C ALA A 177 -22.51 18.20 5.46
N LYS A 178 -23.50 17.30 5.33
CA LYS A 178 -24.33 16.85 6.46
C LYS A 178 -23.52 16.10 7.52
N LEU A 179 -22.63 15.18 7.09
CA LEU A 179 -21.70 14.51 8.00
C LEU A 179 -20.82 15.54 8.73
N THR A 180 -20.18 16.46 8.00
CA THR A 180 -19.34 17.50 8.60
C THR A 180 -20.12 18.35 9.60
N LYS A 181 -21.37 18.72 9.29
CA LYS A 181 -22.26 19.46 10.22
C LYS A 181 -22.52 18.65 11.49
N ALA A 182 -22.86 17.37 11.34
CA ALA A 182 -23.16 16.48 12.46
C ALA A 182 -21.99 16.40 13.45
N VAL A 183 -20.79 16.08 12.97
CA VAL A 183 -19.61 15.88 13.83
C VAL A 183 -19.09 17.18 14.46
N ARG A 184 -19.25 18.32 13.78
CA ARG A 184 -18.81 19.63 14.31
C ARG A 184 -19.69 20.15 15.43
N LYS A 185 -20.96 19.77 15.44
CA LYS A 185 -21.95 20.28 16.40
C LYS A 185 -22.45 19.23 17.39
N GLY A 186 -22.03 17.96 17.24
CA GLY A 186 -22.68 16.85 17.93
C GLY A 186 -24.16 16.69 17.55
N ASP A 187 -24.53 17.11 16.34
CA ASP A 187 -25.91 17.19 15.88
C ASP A 187 -26.40 15.81 15.39
N VAL A 188 -27.11 15.11 16.26
CA VAL A 188 -27.69 13.77 16.00
C VAL A 188 -28.70 13.82 14.84
N ALA A 189 -29.47 14.90 14.70
CA ALA A 189 -30.47 15.00 13.62
C ALA A 189 -29.77 15.11 12.26
N ALA A 190 -28.71 15.92 12.16
CA ALA A 190 -27.88 15.99 10.95
C ALA A 190 -27.18 14.65 10.65
N TRP A 191 -26.77 13.90 11.69
CA TRP A 191 -26.22 12.55 11.52
C TRP A 191 -27.26 11.60 10.93
N ARG A 192 -28.49 11.57 11.47
CA ARG A 192 -29.59 10.75 10.94
C ARG A 192 -29.88 11.09 9.49
N GLU A 193 -30.01 12.38 9.18
CA GLU A 193 -30.23 12.84 7.81
C GLU A 193 -29.13 12.37 6.86
N TYR A 194 -27.86 12.39 7.29
CA TYR A 194 -26.74 11.83 6.53
C TYR A 194 -26.86 10.31 6.36
N ALA A 195 -26.98 9.56 7.46
CA ALA A 195 -26.94 8.10 7.46
C ALA A 195 -28.12 7.50 6.69
N ASP A 196 -29.32 8.03 6.90
CA ASP A 196 -30.55 7.57 6.23
C ASP A 196 -30.51 7.88 4.73
N SER A 197 -30.05 9.07 4.35
CA SER A 197 -29.87 9.42 2.93
C SER A 197 -28.79 8.56 2.26
N MET A 198 -27.70 8.28 2.96
CA MET A 198 -26.60 7.46 2.46
C MET A 198 -27.03 5.99 2.28
N ASN A 199 -27.89 5.48 3.17
CA ASN A 199 -28.41 4.11 3.18
C ASN A 199 -29.72 3.92 2.40
N SER A 200 -30.29 5.00 1.84
CA SER A 200 -31.59 4.98 1.16
C SER A 200 -31.58 4.04 -0.04
N ALA A 201 -32.58 3.17 -0.15
CA ALA A 201 -32.79 2.31 -1.31
C ALA A 201 -33.16 3.09 -2.58
N ALA A 202 -33.57 4.37 -2.46
CA ALA A 202 -33.83 5.23 -3.60
C ALA A 202 -32.55 5.73 -4.27
N ARG A 203 -31.38 5.61 -3.61
CA ARG A 203 -30.11 5.95 -4.21
C ARG A 203 -29.66 4.80 -5.13
N PRO A 204 -29.20 5.11 -6.35
CA PRO A 204 -28.65 4.08 -7.23
C PRO A 204 -27.49 3.33 -6.56
N PRO A 205 -27.49 1.99 -6.61
CA PRO A 205 -26.41 1.17 -6.07
C PRO A 205 -25.06 1.56 -6.67
N PHE A 206 -24.04 1.71 -5.82
CA PHE A 206 -22.67 1.96 -6.26
C PHE A 206 -21.77 0.73 -6.03
N ALA A 207 -21.97 0.01 -4.93
CA ALA A 207 -21.22 -1.20 -4.58
C ALA A 207 -22.16 -2.38 -4.34
N LEU A 208 -21.62 -3.61 -4.31
CA LEU A 208 -22.41 -4.84 -4.12
C LEU A 208 -23.25 -4.77 -2.83
N ARG A 209 -22.67 -4.28 -1.74
CA ARG A 209 -23.40 -4.11 -0.47
C ARG A 209 -24.59 -3.18 -0.53
N ASP A 210 -24.72 -2.33 -1.55
CA ASP A 210 -25.90 -1.46 -1.70
C ASP A 210 -27.14 -2.26 -2.13
N LEU A 211 -26.95 -3.46 -2.70
CA LEU A 211 -28.02 -4.39 -3.07
C LEU A 211 -28.55 -5.20 -1.88
N PHE A 212 -27.78 -5.28 -0.80
CA PHE A 212 -28.09 -6.16 0.32
C PHE A 212 -29.15 -5.54 1.24
N SER A 213 -29.84 -6.33 2.07
CA SER A 213 -30.65 -5.85 3.20
C SER A 213 -30.52 -6.78 4.39
N PHE A 214 -30.73 -6.26 5.58
CA PHE A 214 -30.83 -7.09 6.77
C PHE A 214 -32.16 -7.85 6.78
N LYS A 215 -32.12 -9.13 7.14
CA LYS A 215 -33.30 -9.92 7.47
C LYS A 215 -33.55 -9.82 8.97
N PHE A 216 -34.73 -9.33 9.33
CA PHE A 216 -35.18 -9.25 10.73
C PHE A 216 -36.16 -10.38 11.09
N GLU A 217 -36.49 -11.23 10.12
CA GLU A 217 -37.32 -12.42 10.26
C GLU A 217 -36.58 -13.57 9.57
N SER A 218 -35.94 -14.45 10.35
CA SER A 218 -35.12 -15.57 9.86
C SER A 218 -35.20 -16.76 10.83
N PRO A 219 -35.02 -18.01 10.38
CA PRO A 219 -34.94 -19.19 11.25
C PRO A 219 -33.72 -19.23 12.18
N SER A 220 -32.79 -18.27 12.10
CA SER A 220 -31.63 -18.21 12.98
C SER A 220 -32.03 -17.95 14.44
N SER A 221 -31.16 -18.32 15.39
CA SER A 221 -31.32 -17.97 16.81
C SER A 221 -31.21 -16.46 17.08
N LEU A 222 -30.68 -15.71 16.12
CA LEU A 222 -30.76 -14.25 16.01
C LEU A 222 -31.95 -13.87 15.11
N CYS A 223 -32.47 -12.64 15.21
CA CYS A 223 -33.73 -12.12 14.64
C CYS A 223 -34.90 -11.96 15.65
N ASN A 224 -34.61 -12.01 16.96
CA ASN A 224 -35.50 -11.48 17.98
C ASN A 224 -34.91 -10.17 18.51
N PRO A 225 -35.51 -9.00 18.20
CA PRO A 225 -34.99 -7.74 18.67
C PRO A 225 -34.81 -7.72 20.19
N ILE A 226 -33.67 -7.23 20.66
CA ILE A 226 -33.34 -7.09 22.09
C ILE A 226 -33.30 -5.62 22.51
N PRO A 227 -33.53 -5.30 23.79
CA PRO A 227 -33.28 -3.96 24.32
C PRO A 227 -31.83 -3.51 24.06
N LEU A 228 -31.65 -2.24 23.70
CA LEU A 228 -30.34 -1.67 23.36
C LEU A 228 -29.33 -1.78 24.50
N GLU A 229 -29.81 -1.78 25.75
CA GLU A 229 -29.03 -1.93 26.97
C GLU A 229 -28.36 -3.30 27.10
N GLN A 230 -28.87 -4.33 26.39
CA GLN A 230 -28.25 -5.65 26.33
C GLN A 230 -27.11 -5.74 25.31
N VAL A 231 -27.01 -4.77 24.39
CA VAL A 231 -25.92 -4.71 23.41
C VAL A 231 -24.69 -4.11 24.05
N GLN A 232 -23.51 -4.66 23.71
CA GLN A 232 -22.21 -4.20 24.17
C GLN A 232 -22.08 -2.66 24.09
N PRO A 233 -21.34 -2.05 25.02
CA PRO A 233 -21.12 -0.61 25.02
C PRO A 233 -20.48 -0.11 23.71
N ALA A 234 -20.75 1.14 23.36
CA ALA A 234 -20.21 1.77 22.15
C ALA A 234 -18.68 1.82 22.18
N GLU A 235 -18.10 2.00 23.36
CA GLU A 235 -16.66 2.02 23.62
C GLU A 235 -15.98 0.72 23.16
N ASP A 236 -16.63 -0.43 23.34
CA ASP A 236 -16.09 -1.73 22.92
C ASP A 236 -16.16 -1.93 21.40
N ILE A 237 -17.12 -1.28 20.73
CA ILE A 237 -17.19 -1.25 19.27
C ILE A 237 -16.12 -0.29 18.71
N ILE A 238 -15.93 0.87 19.32
CA ILE A 238 -14.92 1.87 18.92
C ILE A 238 -13.51 1.29 18.96
N LYS A 239 -13.22 0.39 19.91
CA LYS A 239 -11.96 -0.39 19.96
C LYS A 239 -11.71 -1.26 18.73
N ARG A 240 -12.65 -1.37 17.79
CA ARG A 240 -12.50 -2.07 16.50
C ARG A 240 -12.44 -1.12 15.31
N PHE A 241 -12.61 0.17 15.55
CA PHE A 241 -12.50 1.20 14.52
C PHE A 241 -11.09 1.75 14.46
N SER A 242 -10.63 2.09 13.27
CA SER A 242 -9.36 2.78 13.08
C SER A 242 -9.42 3.81 11.96
N VAL A 243 -8.49 4.75 11.96
CA VAL A 243 -8.25 5.64 10.81
C VAL A 243 -7.36 4.89 9.83
N ALA A 244 -7.81 4.77 8.58
CA ALA A 244 -7.06 4.09 7.53
C ALA A 244 -5.75 4.82 7.21
N ALA A 245 -4.75 4.05 6.76
CA ALA A 245 -3.43 4.55 6.40
C ALA A 245 -3.49 5.64 5.31
N MET A 246 -3.06 6.86 5.65
CA MET A 246 -2.99 8.00 4.73
C MET A 246 -1.71 8.79 5.01
N SER A 247 -0.79 8.83 4.05
CA SER A 247 0.55 9.37 4.30
C SER A 247 0.56 10.85 4.63
N LEU A 248 1.38 11.24 5.61
CA LEU A 248 1.91 12.59 5.72
C LEU A 248 2.61 12.98 4.41
N GLY A 249 2.15 14.07 3.79
CA GLY A 249 2.49 14.44 2.41
C GLY A 249 1.27 14.37 1.49
N ALA A 250 0.54 13.24 1.47
CA ALA A 250 -0.76 13.17 0.79
C ALA A 250 -1.79 14.06 1.51
N ILE A 251 -1.83 14.00 2.84
CA ILE A 251 -2.56 14.92 3.69
C ILE A 251 -1.60 15.81 4.49
N SER A 252 -2.11 16.95 4.97
CA SER A 252 -1.39 17.95 5.73
C SER A 252 -1.01 17.44 7.12
N PRO A 253 0.06 17.99 7.73
CA PRO A 253 0.43 17.68 9.12
C PRO A 253 -0.73 17.88 10.09
N GLU A 254 -1.51 18.96 9.92
CA GLU A 254 -2.65 19.28 10.77
C GLU A 254 -3.74 18.20 10.72
N ALA A 255 -4.10 17.74 9.51
CA ALA A 255 -5.09 16.68 9.34
C ALA A 255 -4.58 15.35 9.90
N HIS A 256 -3.30 15.03 9.64
CA HIS A 256 -2.68 13.78 10.10
C HIS A 256 -2.60 13.73 11.64
N GLU A 257 -2.26 14.82 12.32
CA GLU A 257 -2.23 14.90 13.80
C GLU A 257 -3.61 14.93 14.42
N ALA A 258 -4.57 15.68 13.85
CA ALA A 258 -5.93 15.73 14.37
C ALA A 258 -6.61 14.36 14.35
N LEU A 259 -6.39 13.57 13.30
CA LEU A 259 -6.93 12.22 13.18
C LEU A 259 -6.32 11.28 14.22
N ALA A 260 -5.00 11.33 14.42
CA ALA A 260 -4.35 10.49 15.42
C ALA A 260 -4.81 10.81 16.84
N ALA A 261 -4.81 12.11 17.19
CA ALA A 261 -5.32 12.60 18.47
C ALA A 261 -6.78 12.20 18.72
N GLY A 262 -7.65 12.35 17.70
CA GLY A 262 -9.08 12.03 17.83
C GLY A 262 -9.35 10.54 18.01
N ALA A 263 -8.55 9.67 17.38
CA ALA A 263 -8.66 8.22 17.53
C ALA A 263 -8.17 7.78 18.93
N ASN A 264 -6.98 8.26 19.33
CA ASN A 264 -6.37 7.91 20.61
C ASN A 264 -7.22 8.32 21.80
N ALA A 265 -7.90 9.47 21.73
CA ALA A 265 -8.77 9.99 22.78
C ALA A 265 -9.95 9.08 23.15
N ILE A 266 -10.35 8.15 22.28
CA ILE A 266 -11.54 7.30 22.46
C ILE A 266 -11.23 5.81 22.45
N GLY A 267 -9.97 5.41 22.63
CA GLY A 267 -9.61 3.99 22.62
C GLY A 267 -9.54 3.35 21.23
N SER A 268 -9.67 4.15 20.15
CA SER A 268 -9.40 3.78 18.75
C SER A 268 -7.97 4.14 18.31
N TRP A 269 -7.53 3.76 17.12
CA TRP A 269 -6.18 4.06 16.64
C TRP A 269 -6.15 4.57 15.20
N SER A 270 -4.96 5.04 14.81
CA SER A 270 -4.67 5.60 13.50
C SER A 270 -3.41 4.97 12.90
N ASN A 271 -3.22 5.17 11.60
CA ASN A 271 -2.07 4.66 10.87
C ASN A 271 -1.34 5.81 10.12
N SER A 272 0.00 5.79 10.19
CA SER A 272 0.89 6.82 9.61
C SER A 272 0.85 6.96 8.08
N GLY A 273 0.38 5.93 7.39
CA GLY A 273 0.60 5.75 5.95
C GLY A 273 2.07 5.64 5.55
N GLU A 274 2.31 5.62 4.25
CA GLU A 274 3.61 5.36 3.60
C GLU A 274 4.61 6.53 3.66
N GLY A 275 4.32 7.59 4.43
CA GLY A 275 5.06 8.85 4.37
C GLY A 275 6.12 9.04 5.46
N GLY A 276 6.30 8.05 6.33
CA GLY A 276 7.01 8.22 7.60
C GLY A 276 6.16 8.95 8.63
N GLU A 277 6.74 9.17 9.80
CA GLU A 277 6.14 9.97 10.86
C GLU A 277 7.19 10.79 11.57
N ASP A 278 6.89 12.06 11.80
CA ASP A 278 7.77 12.97 12.51
C ASP A 278 7.79 12.61 14.01
N SER A 279 8.97 12.52 14.62
CA SER A 279 9.11 12.24 16.05
C SER A 279 8.67 13.41 16.91
N GLU A 280 8.71 14.63 16.36
CA GLU A 280 8.43 15.87 17.06
C GLU A 280 6.95 16.28 16.94
N ARG A 281 6.01 15.35 16.77
CA ARG A 281 4.57 15.67 16.63
C ARG A 281 3.95 15.99 17.99
N HIS A 282 3.78 17.28 18.28
CA HIS A 282 3.27 17.75 19.57
C HIS A 282 2.17 18.81 19.49
N SER A 283 1.55 19.05 18.31
CA SER A 283 0.58 20.16 18.14
C SER A 283 -0.64 20.07 19.06
N TYR A 284 -0.92 18.89 19.62
CA TYR A 284 -2.02 18.66 20.55
C TYR A 284 -1.57 18.20 21.96
N HIS A 285 -0.25 18.12 22.22
CA HIS A 285 0.29 17.66 23.49
C HIS A 285 -0.16 18.57 24.66
N ASP A 286 -0.06 19.89 24.50
CA ASP A 286 -0.49 20.88 25.50
C ASP A 286 -1.99 20.84 25.79
N LYS A 287 -2.78 20.20 24.92
CA LYS A 287 -4.22 19.98 25.07
C LYS A 287 -4.54 18.60 25.67
N GLY A 288 -3.52 17.84 26.08
CA GLY A 288 -3.66 16.52 26.67
C GLY A 288 -3.97 15.39 25.67
N PHE A 289 -3.76 15.59 24.37
CA PHE A 289 -3.94 14.55 23.38
C PHE A 289 -2.61 13.93 22.93
N ASP A 290 -2.60 12.60 22.82
CA ASP A 290 -1.56 11.84 22.14
C ASP A 290 -1.85 11.81 20.62
N SER A 291 -0.99 12.44 19.82
CA SER A 291 -1.12 12.50 18.35
C SER A 291 -0.24 11.49 17.60
N SER A 292 0.34 10.51 18.31
CA SER A 292 1.11 9.43 17.70
C SER A 292 0.20 8.45 16.96
N ASN A 293 0.60 7.98 15.77
CA ASN A 293 -0.12 6.87 15.15
C ASN A 293 0.28 5.55 15.82
N ALA A 294 -0.68 4.78 16.32
CA ALA A 294 -0.39 3.48 16.90
C ALA A 294 0.12 2.48 15.86
N SER A 295 -0.38 2.57 14.62
CA SER A 295 0.02 1.72 13.51
C SER A 295 0.98 2.46 12.57
N LYS A 296 2.13 1.84 12.30
CA LYS A 296 3.20 2.38 11.46
C LYS A 296 3.29 1.55 10.18
N GLN A 297 3.21 2.18 9.02
CA GLN A 297 3.19 1.48 7.73
C GLN A 297 4.57 1.35 7.11
N ILE A 298 4.88 0.15 6.63
CA ILE A 298 6.07 -0.20 5.85
C ILE A 298 5.62 -0.46 4.42
N ALA A 299 5.97 0.44 3.50
CA ALA A 299 5.67 0.35 2.07
C ALA A 299 6.96 0.29 1.23
N SER A 300 6.85 0.00 -0.06
CA SER A 300 7.98 -0.20 -0.99
C SER A 300 8.99 0.96 -1.07
N GLY A 301 8.57 2.20 -0.82
CA GLY A 301 9.48 3.35 -0.78
C GLY A 301 10.38 3.41 0.46
N ARG A 302 10.04 2.69 1.53
CA ARG A 302 10.69 2.77 2.87
C ARG A 302 10.85 4.20 3.41
N PHE A 303 9.99 5.13 2.98
CA PHE A 303 10.07 6.52 3.40
C PHE A 303 9.83 6.66 4.90
N GLY A 304 10.79 7.27 5.60
CA GLY A 304 10.74 7.50 7.05
C GLY A 304 10.73 6.22 7.89
N VAL A 305 11.10 5.07 7.32
CA VAL A 305 11.20 3.80 8.05
C VAL A 305 12.60 3.73 8.69
N THR A 306 12.68 4.00 9.98
CA THR A 306 13.90 3.93 10.79
C THR A 306 13.75 2.93 11.93
N ALA A 307 14.86 2.53 12.57
CA ALA A 307 14.82 1.71 13.78
C ALA A 307 13.88 2.31 14.86
N ARG A 308 13.91 3.64 15.04
CA ARG A 308 13.04 4.34 15.98
C ARG A 308 11.56 4.24 15.63
N TYR A 309 11.25 4.47 14.35
CA TYR A 309 9.89 4.37 13.82
C TYR A 309 9.30 2.96 14.04
N LEU A 310 10.09 1.91 13.80
CA LEU A 310 9.65 0.52 13.95
C LEU A 310 9.52 0.09 15.42
N ALA A 311 10.48 0.45 16.27
CA ALA A 311 10.51 0.01 17.67
C ALA A 311 9.45 0.69 18.57
N THR A 312 8.78 1.74 18.08
CA THR A 312 7.77 2.52 18.84
C THR A 312 6.33 2.29 18.38
N GLY A 313 6.10 1.56 17.29
CA GLY A 313 4.75 1.20 16.84
C GLY A 313 4.07 0.16 17.73
N LEU A 314 2.76 0.29 17.94
CA LEU A 314 1.93 -0.79 18.49
C LEU A 314 1.53 -1.81 17.40
N GLU A 315 1.45 -1.35 16.15
CA GLU A 315 1.30 -2.20 14.97
C GLU A 315 2.31 -1.79 13.90
N LEU A 316 2.88 -2.77 13.22
CA LEU A 316 3.70 -2.60 12.03
C LEU A 316 2.93 -3.19 10.83
N GLN A 317 2.47 -2.31 9.94
CA GLN A 317 1.63 -2.68 8.80
C GLN A 317 2.47 -2.76 7.52
N ILE A 318 2.65 -3.96 6.99
CA ILE A 318 3.25 -4.20 5.67
C ILE A 318 2.21 -3.90 4.59
N LYS A 319 2.49 -2.93 3.72
CA LYS A 319 1.60 -2.52 2.64
C LYS A 319 1.98 -3.22 1.33
N ILE A 320 1.44 -4.40 1.08
CA ILE A 320 1.60 -5.08 -0.22
C ILE A 320 0.87 -4.30 -1.31
N ALA A 321 -0.37 -3.88 -1.03
CA ALA A 321 -1.16 -3.11 -1.98
C ALA A 321 -2.14 -2.16 -1.28
N GLN A 322 -2.69 -1.23 -2.05
CA GLN A 322 -3.89 -0.48 -1.69
C GLN A 322 -4.96 -0.70 -2.76
N GLY A 323 -6.23 -0.71 -2.35
CA GLY A 323 -7.34 -0.98 -3.26
C GLY A 323 -7.42 -0.04 -4.47
N ALA A 324 -7.16 1.26 -4.30
CA ALA A 324 -7.29 2.26 -5.38
C ALA A 324 -6.30 2.10 -6.54
N LYS A 325 -5.21 1.35 -6.35
CA LYS A 325 -4.16 1.12 -7.36
C LYS A 325 -3.33 -0.13 -7.03
N PRO A 326 -3.93 -1.33 -7.10
CA PRO A 326 -3.21 -2.57 -6.87
C PRO A 326 -2.14 -2.78 -7.94
N GLY A 327 -1.03 -3.41 -7.56
CA GLY A 327 0.13 -3.65 -8.44
C GLY A 327 0.96 -2.40 -8.77
N GLU A 328 0.77 -1.30 -8.04
CA GLU A 328 1.53 -0.06 -8.20
C GLU A 328 2.03 0.51 -6.86
N GLY A 329 3.07 1.34 -6.95
CA GLY A 329 3.61 2.06 -5.80
C GLY A 329 2.82 3.32 -5.40
N GLY A 330 3.19 3.83 -4.21
CA GLY A 330 2.83 5.15 -3.74
C GLY A 330 3.17 6.26 -4.75
N GLN A 331 2.39 7.34 -4.74
CA GLN A 331 2.64 8.50 -5.61
C GLN A 331 2.43 9.78 -4.82
N LEU A 332 3.44 10.62 -4.77
CA LEU A 332 3.36 11.96 -4.23
C LEU A 332 3.93 12.96 -5.25
N PRO A 333 3.08 13.79 -5.87
CA PRO A 333 3.54 14.82 -6.82
C PRO A 333 4.57 15.75 -6.19
N GLY A 334 5.61 16.13 -6.94
CA GLY A 334 6.72 16.95 -6.47
C GLY A 334 6.30 18.30 -5.87
N ALA A 335 5.21 18.89 -6.37
CA ALA A 335 4.60 20.10 -5.80
C ALA A 335 4.15 19.95 -4.34
N LYS A 336 3.98 18.71 -3.84
CA LYS A 336 3.65 18.39 -2.45
C LYS A 336 4.87 17.93 -1.65
N VAL A 337 6.06 17.90 -2.24
CA VAL A 337 7.33 17.54 -1.59
C VAL A 337 8.06 18.83 -1.25
N ASN A 338 7.59 19.52 -0.21
CA ASN A 338 8.32 20.67 0.35
C ASN A 338 9.48 20.19 1.26
N GLU A 339 10.27 21.10 1.79
CA GLU A 339 11.40 20.80 2.68
C GLU A 339 11.04 19.88 3.85
N TYR A 340 9.89 20.11 4.47
CA TYR A 340 9.41 19.31 5.59
C TYR A 340 9.17 17.85 5.19
N ILE A 341 8.47 17.63 4.08
CA ILE A 341 8.21 16.29 3.55
C ILE A 341 9.49 15.64 3.03
N ALA A 342 10.35 16.41 2.35
CA ALA A 342 11.61 15.93 1.81
C ALA A 342 12.51 15.39 2.91
N ARG A 343 12.68 16.14 4.00
CA ARG A 343 13.41 15.74 5.21
C ARG A 343 12.86 14.45 5.81
N LEU A 344 11.56 14.40 6.07
CA LEU A 344 10.91 13.23 6.69
C LEU A 344 11.12 11.95 5.87
N ARG A 345 11.14 12.10 4.54
CA ARG A 345 11.27 10.98 3.61
C ARG A 345 12.70 10.72 3.16
N HIS A 346 13.69 11.47 3.66
CA HIS A 346 15.08 11.41 3.21
C HIS A 346 15.19 11.52 1.68
N SER A 347 14.54 12.54 1.13
CA SER A 347 14.39 12.80 -0.30
C SER A 347 14.68 14.27 -0.63
N LYS A 348 14.56 14.66 -1.90
CA LYS A 348 14.85 16.02 -2.36
C LYS A 348 13.56 16.85 -2.54
N PRO A 349 13.53 18.12 -2.10
CA PRO A 349 12.39 19.01 -2.31
C PRO A 349 12.04 19.16 -3.80
N GLY A 350 10.75 19.28 -4.11
CA GLY A 350 10.23 19.47 -5.47
C GLY A 350 10.24 18.23 -6.37
N VAL A 351 10.95 17.17 -5.98
CA VAL A 351 11.03 15.91 -6.76
C VAL A 351 9.77 15.07 -6.55
N THR A 352 9.19 14.55 -7.63
CA THR A 352 8.04 13.64 -7.55
C THR A 352 8.49 12.29 -7.00
N LEU A 353 7.81 11.80 -5.96
CA LEU A 353 8.11 10.51 -5.36
C LEU A 353 7.14 9.45 -5.89
N ILE A 354 7.65 8.60 -6.78
CA ILE A 354 6.97 7.38 -7.23
C ILE A 354 7.68 6.22 -6.54
N SER A 355 6.97 5.52 -5.65
CA SER A 355 7.55 4.33 -5.02
C SER A 355 7.66 3.19 -6.02
N PRO A 356 8.63 2.27 -5.84
CA PRO A 356 8.66 1.04 -6.60
C PRO A 356 7.31 0.29 -6.46
N PRO A 357 6.81 -0.37 -7.51
CA PRO A 357 5.62 -1.21 -7.35
C PRO A 357 5.80 -2.36 -6.35
N PRO A 358 6.86 -3.17 -6.41
CA PRO A 358 7.08 -4.22 -5.42
C PRO A 358 7.83 -3.69 -4.20
N HIS A 359 7.69 -4.40 -3.08
CA HIS A 359 8.71 -4.40 -2.05
C HIS A 359 9.92 -5.18 -2.58
N HIS A 360 11.10 -4.57 -2.63
CA HIS A 360 12.28 -5.25 -3.17
C HIS A 360 12.81 -6.38 -2.28
N ASP A 361 12.30 -6.49 -1.05
CA ASP A 361 12.51 -7.56 -0.09
C ASP A 361 11.29 -8.49 0.06
N ILE A 362 10.37 -8.48 -0.91
CA ILE A 362 9.23 -9.40 -0.99
C ILE A 362 9.00 -9.79 -2.45
N TYR A 363 9.63 -10.87 -2.90
CA TYR A 363 9.36 -11.47 -4.21
C TYR A 363 8.59 -12.80 -4.12
N SER A 364 8.40 -13.29 -2.90
CA SER A 364 7.76 -14.56 -2.60
C SER A 364 7.12 -14.52 -1.21
N ILE A 365 6.42 -15.60 -0.82
CA ILE A 365 5.77 -15.67 0.50
C ILE A 365 6.79 -15.86 1.63
N GLU A 366 7.89 -16.56 1.35
CA GLU A 366 9.02 -16.74 2.25
C GLU A 366 9.77 -15.43 2.50
N ASP A 367 9.84 -14.53 1.51
CA ASP A 367 10.38 -13.18 1.70
C ASP A 367 9.45 -12.32 2.58
N LEU A 368 8.12 -12.43 2.39
CA LEU A 368 7.18 -11.79 3.31
C LEU A 368 7.37 -12.31 4.74
N SER A 369 7.53 -13.64 4.90
CA SER A 369 7.83 -14.23 6.21
C SER A 369 9.15 -13.70 6.78
N GLN A 370 10.15 -13.48 5.95
CA GLN A 370 11.41 -12.86 6.38
C GLN A 370 11.22 -11.42 6.85
N LEU A 371 10.44 -10.58 6.14
CA LEU A 371 10.13 -9.23 6.61
C LEU A 371 9.32 -9.26 7.92
N ILE A 372 8.33 -10.14 8.05
CA ILE A 372 7.58 -10.32 9.31
C ILE A 372 8.55 -10.69 10.45
N HIS A 373 9.51 -11.58 10.19
CA HIS A 373 10.55 -11.94 11.15
C HIS A 373 11.42 -10.73 11.54
N ASP A 374 11.90 -9.96 10.56
CA ASP A 374 12.69 -8.74 10.81
C ASP A 374 11.94 -7.74 11.71
N LEU A 375 10.65 -7.53 11.42
CA LEU A 375 9.79 -6.61 12.17
C LEU A 375 9.49 -7.10 13.59
N ARG A 376 9.33 -8.42 13.79
CA ARG A 376 9.18 -9.03 15.13
C ARG A 376 10.48 -8.97 15.94
N CYS A 377 11.64 -9.10 15.30
CA CYS A 377 12.93 -8.92 15.97
C CYS A 377 13.07 -7.50 16.50
N ILE A 378 12.92 -6.48 15.64
CA ILE A 378 13.06 -5.07 16.06
C ILE A 378 11.99 -4.66 17.08
N ASN A 379 10.76 -5.18 16.98
CA ASN A 379 9.68 -4.86 17.90
C ASN A 379 8.85 -6.11 18.27
N PRO A 380 9.23 -6.83 19.34
CA PRO A 380 8.53 -8.05 19.76
C PRO A 380 7.15 -7.77 20.39
N ASN A 381 6.78 -6.51 20.63
CA ASN A 381 5.51 -6.11 21.23
C ASN A 381 4.50 -5.59 20.21
N ALA A 382 4.91 -5.39 18.95
CA ALA A 382 4.03 -4.90 17.91
C ALA A 382 3.19 -6.02 17.29
N ARG A 383 1.93 -5.70 16.99
CA ARG A 383 1.10 -6.49 16.08
C ARG A 383 1.64 -6.35 14.65
N ILE A 384 1.75 -7.45 13.90
CA ILE A 384 2.11 -7.39 12.48
C ILE A 384 0.86 -7.49 11.61
N ALA A 385 0.59 -6.45 10.83
CA ALA A 385 -0.53 -6.41 9.90
C ALA A 385 -0.06 -6.46 8.44
N VAL A 386 -0.78 -7.15 7.57
CA VAL A 386 -0.47 -7.19 6.13
C VAL A 386 -1.68 -6.70 5.35
N LYS A 387 -1.46 -5.65 4.55
CA LYS A 387 -2.51 -5.00 3.76
C LYS A 387 -2.51 -5.51 2.32
N LEU A 388 -3.62 -6.14 1.94
CA LEU A 388 -3.88 -6.74 0.63
C LEU A 388 -5.00 -5.97 -0.09
N ALA A 389 -4.99 -5.99 -1.42
CA ALA A 389 -6.11 -5.50 -2.23
C ALA A 389 -7.03 -6.67 -2.59
N ALA A 390 -8.34 -6.44 -2.49
CA ALA A 390 -9.36 -7.42 -2.86
C ALA A 390 -9.24 -7.80 -4.34
N GLN A 391 -9.21 -9.10 -4.61
CA GLN A 391 -9.20 -9.72 -5.94
C GLN A 391 -9.57 -11.20 -5.78
N SER A 392 -9.98 -11.88 -6.85
CA SER A 392 -10.12 -13.35 -6.82
C SER A 392 -8.78 -14.02 -6.45
N GLY A 393 -8.82 -15.05 -5.61
CA GLY A 393 -7.65 -15.81 -5.14
C GLY A 393 -6.96 -15.21 -3.90
N ILE A 394 -7.50 -14.12 -3.33
CA ILE A 394 -6.98 -13.50 -2.12
C ILE A 394 -7.00 -14.45 -0.92
N GLY A 395 -7.94 -15.39 -0.84
CA GLY A 395 -8.03 -16.34 0.28
C GLY A 395 -6.78 -17.21 0.41
N THR A 396 -6.23 -17.68 -0.72
CA THR A 396 -4.97 -18.44 -0.75
C THR A 396 -3.79 -17.59 -0.31
N VAL A 397 -3.71 -16.33 -0.77
CA VAL A 397 -2.66 -15.39 -0.34
C VAL A 397 -2.78 -15.13 1.17
N ALA A 398 -3.99 -14.94 1.69
CA ALA A 398 -4.25 -14.71 3.10
C ALA A 398 -3.79 -15.89 3.97
N ALA A 399 -3.99 -17.13 3.53
CA ALA A 399 -3.46 -18.30 4.23
C ALA A 399 -1.93 -18.34 4.27
N GLY A 400 -1.27 -17.97 3.17
CA GLY A 400 0.19 -17.81 3.15
C GLY A 400 0.65 -16.72 4.13
N VAL A 401 -0.04 -15.58 4.14
CA VAL A 401 0.24 -14.45 5.04
C VAL A 401 0.09 -14.83 6.52
N ALA A 402 -0.98 -15.55 6.88
CA ALA A 402 -1.18 -16.04 8.23
C ALA A 402 -0.08 -17.05 8.63
N LYS A 403 0.27 -18.00 7.74
CA LYS A 403 1.38 -18.95 7.96
C LYS A 403 2.74 -18.26 8.08
N ALA A 404 2.93 -17.13 7.40
CA ALA A 404 4.14 -16.31 7.50
C ALA A 404 4.26 -15.59 8.86
N GLY A 405 3.21 -15.61 9.69
CA GLY A 405 3.19 -15.06 11.04
C GLY A 405 2.57 -13.66 11.15
N ALA A 406 1.65 -13.29 10.25
CA ALA A 406 0.89 -12.04 10.42
C ALA A 406 -0.24 -12.22 11.44
N ASP A 407 -0.38 -11.28 12.36
CA ASP A 407 -1.44 -11.28 13.37
C ASP A 407 -2.75 -10.64 12.83
N CYS A 408 -2.64 -9.82 11.79
CA CYS A 408 -3.77 -9.14 11.16
C CYS A 408 -3.65 -9.12 9.64
N ILE A 409 -4.75 -9.41 8.94
CA ILE A 409 -4.87 -9.30 7.49
C ILE A 409 -5.88 -8.20 7.18
N ILE A 410 -5.46 -7.20 6.41
CA ILE A 410 -6.30 -6.08 6.01
C ILE A 410 -6.73 -6.30 4.57
N VAL A 411 -8.04 -6.41 4.34
CA VAL A 411 -8.65 -6.54 3.01
C VAL A 411 -9.13 -5.17 2.55
N SER A 412 -8.51 -4.63 1.50
CA SER A 412 -8.85 -3.33 0.93
C SER A 412 -9.63 -3.46 -0.38
N SER A 413 -10.84 -2.89 -0.43
CA SER A 413 -11.62 -2.85 -1.67
C SER A 413 -11.02 -1.91 -2.73
N GLY A 414 -11.15 -2.30 -4.00
CA GLY A 414 -10.69 -1.57 -5.20
C GLY A 414 -11.21 -0.14 -5.28
N ASP A 415 -12.40 0.10 -4.72
CA ASP A 415 -13.01 1.42 -4.63
C ASP A 415 -12.39 2.31 -3.51
N GLY A 416 -11.33 1.88 -2.83
CA GLY A 416 -10.63 2.67 -1.79
C GLY A 416 -10.22 4.09 -2.23
N GLY A 417 -10.03 4.99 -1.27
CA GLY A 417 -9.56 6.35 -1.55
C GLY A 417 -8.06 6.42 -1.87
N THR A 418 -7.63 7.48 -2.57
CA THR A 418 -6.22 7.78 -2.79
C THR A 418 -5.98 9.29 -2.95
N GLY A 419 -4.79 9.75 -2.58
CA GLY A 419 -4.35 11.12 -2.83
C GLY A 419 -3.89 11.37 -4.27
N ALA A 420 -3.38 10.32 -4.94
CA ALA A 420 -2.95 10.35 -6.34
C ALA A 420 -2.86 8.91 -6.90
N ALA A 421 -3.48 8.68 -8.06
CA ALA A 421 -3.39 7.44 -8.82
C ALA A 421 -3.73 7.71 -10.30
N PRO A 422 -3.29 6.85 -11.24
CA PRO A 422 -3.78 6.87 -12.61
C PRO A 422 -5.28 6.54 -12.65
N LEU A 423 -6.01 7.20 -13.55
CA LEU A 423 -7.45 6.96 -13.75
C LEU A 423 -7.73 5.50 -14.14
N SER A 424 -6.88 4.91 -14.99
CA SER A 424 -7.01 3.50 -15.39
C SER A 424 -6.97 2.52 -14.23
N SER A 425 -6.34 2.90 -13.11
CA SER A 425 -6.26 2.05 -11.92
C SER A 425 -7.45 2.29 -10.99
N LEU A 426 -7.91 3.53 -10.87
CA LEU A 426 -9.10 3.89 -10.11
C LEU A 426 -10.37 3.26 -10.67
N ASP A 427 -10.47 3.17 -11.99
CA ASP A 427 -11.67 2.71 -12.68
C ASP A 427 -11.68 1.20 -12.92
N TYR A 428 -10.51 0.55 -13.05
CA TYR A 428 -10.42 -0.81 -13.58
C TYR A 428 -9.55 -1.80 -12.78
N ALA A 429 -8.98 -1.41 -11.63
CA ALA A 429 -8.12 -2.30 -10.85
C ALA A 429 -8.63 -2.54 -9.43
N GLY A 430 -8.60 -3.80 -9.00
CA GLY A 430 -9.12 -4.26 -7.71
C GLY A 430 -10.58 -4.68 -7.78
N SER A 431 -10.96 -5.55 -6.84
CA SER A 431 -12.32 -6.08 -6.65
C SER A 431 -12.91 -5.55 -5.34
N TYR A 432 -14.08 -6.05 -4.95
CA TYR A 432 -14.83 -5.57 -3.80
C TYR A 432 -14.55 -6.41 -2.54
N TRP A 433 -14.56 -5.79 -1.36
CA TRP A 433 -14.35 -6.52 -0.11
C TRP A 433 -15.51 -7.48 0.18
N GLU A 434 -16.71 -7.22 -0.35
CA GLU A 434 -17.88 -8.09 -0.26
C GLU A 434 -17.60 -9.48 -0.85
N ALA A 435 -16.72 -9.55 -1.85
CA ALA A 435 -16.23 -10.79 -2.46
C ALA A 435 -15.11 -11.44 -1.63
N ALA A 436 -14.17 -10.59 -1.21
CA ALA A 436 -12.90 -11.03 -0.65
C ALA A 436 -13.01 -11.49 0.81
N LEU A 437 -13.84 -10.85 1.64
CA LEU A 437 -13.98 -11.23 3.06
C LEU A 437 -14.48 -12.67 3.23
N PRO A 438 -15.55 -13.12 2.54
CA PRO A 438 -15.98 -14.51 2.58
C PRO A 438 -14.89 -15.50 2.16
N GLU A 439 -14.16 -15.19 1.08
CA GLU A 439 -13.09 -16.04 0.55
C GLU A 439 -11.92 -16.17 1.54
N VAL A 440 -11.49 -15.06 2.14
CA VAL A 440 -10.45 -15.07 3.18
C VAL A 440 -10.90 -15.92 4.37
N ARG A 441 -12.12 -15.69 4.86
CA ARG A 441 -12.68 -16.42 6.00
C ARG A 441 -12.80 -17.91 5.72
N GLN A 442 -13.26 -18.30 4.54
CA GLN A 442 -13.35 -19.68 4.10
C GLN A 442 -11.98 -20.38 4.18
N ILE A 443 -10.97 -19.80 3.54
CA ILE A 443 -9.67 -20.46 3.42
C ILE A 443 -8.93 -20.48 4.76
N LEU A 444 -8.99 -19.42 5.55
CA LEU A 444 -8.37 -19.42 6.88
C LEU A 444 -9.03 -20.42 7.82
N ALA A 445 -10.36 -20.55 7.80
CA ALA A 445 -11.09 -21.54 8.59
C ALA A 445 -10.72 -22.98 8.20
N MET A 446 -10.70 -23.27 6.89
CA MET A 446 -10.30 -24.59 6.35
C MET A 446 -8.88 -25.02 6.76
N ASN A 447 -8.03 -24.06 7.13
CA ASN A 447 -6.64 -24.30 7.53
C ASN A 447 -6.39 -24.08 9.03
N SER A 448 -7.43 -23.84 9.84
CA SER A 448 -7.31 -23.49 11.26
C SER A 448 -6.35 -22.31 11.53
N LEU A 449 -6.37 -21.30 10.66
CA LEU A 449 -5.53 -20.10 10.78
C LEU A 449 -6.27 -18.90 11.37
N ASP A 450 -7.61 -18.91 11.34
CA ASP A 450 -8.46 -17.84 11.90
C ASP A 450 -8.29 -17.64 13.41
N ILE A 451 -7.67 -18.60 14.10
CA ILE A 451 -7.51 -18.65 15.56
C ILE A 451 -6.50 -17.59 16.04
N ASN A 452 -5.56 -17.22 15.16
CA ASN A 452 -4.43 -16.33 15.44
C ASN A 452 -4.43 -15.07 14.56
N THR A 453 -5.40 -14.92 13.65
CA THR A 453 -5.38 -13.87 12.64
C THR A 453 -6.67 -13.08 12.67
N VAL A 454 -6.56 -11.78 12.95
CA VAL A 454 -7.68 -10.84 12.87
C VAL A 454 -7.86 -10.38 11.43
N ILE A 455 -9.10 -10.35 10.94
CA ILE A 455 -9.43 -9.76 9.63
C ILE A 455 -9.92 -8.33 9.84
N GLN A 456 -9.18 -7.37 9.28
CA GLN A 456 -9.60 -5.97 9.19
C GLN A 456 -10.05 -5.66 7.76
N VAL A 457 -11.02 -4.77 7.61
CA VAL A 457 -11.46 -4.29 6.29
C VAL A 457 -11.30 -2.78 6.16
N ASP A 458 -10.92 -2.33 4.97
CA ASP A 458 -11.08 -0.95 4.54
C ASP A 458 -11.62 -0.86 3.10
N GLY A 459 -12.00 0.36 2.70
CA GLY A 459 -12.62 0.61 1.40
C GLY A 459 -14.06 1.07 1.55
N ARG A 460 -14.23 2.39 1.54
CA ARG A 460 -15.52 3.09 1.54
C ARG A 460 -16.57 2.57 2.53
N LEU A 461 -16.16 2.38 3.79
CA LEU A 461 -17.11 2.28 4.90
C LEU A 461 -17.72 3.67 5.16
N ARG A 462 -19.04 3.80 4.99
CA ARG A 462 -19.77 5.09 5.01
C ARG A 462 -20.67 5.25 6.24
N THR A 463 -21.26 4.16 6.70
CA THR A 463 -22.25 4.12 7.79
C THR A 463 -22.09 2.85 8.62
N ALA A 464 -22.81 2.75 9.74
CA ALA A 464 -22.87 1.52 10.55
C ALA A 464 -23.43 0.31 9.79
N ARG A 465 -24.27 0.53 8.77
CA ARG A 465 -24.75 -0.55 7.90
C ARG A 465 -23.59 -1.24 7.20
N ASP A 466 -22.63 -0.48 6.66
CA ASP A 466 -21.45 -1.04 6.01
C ASP A 466 -20.60 -1.84 7.03
N VAL A 467 -20.48 -1.36 8.27
CA VAL A 467 -19.75 -2.05 9.35
C VAL A 467 -20.39 -3.40 9.68
N VAL A 468 -21.71 -3.45 9.92
CA VAL A 468 -22.39 -4.69 10.29
C VAL A 468 -22.41 -5.68 9.13
N ILE A 469 -22.57 -5.22 7.88
CA ILE A 469 -22.44 -6.09 6.70
C ILE A 469 -21.03 -6.68 6.63
N ALA A 470 -19.99 -5.87 6.77
CA ALA A 470 -18.61 -6.36 6.76
C ALA A 470 -18.35 -7.35 7.91
N ALA A 471 -18.93 -7.13 9.10
CA ALA A 471 -18.88 -8.07 10.21
C ALA A 471 -19.52 -9.41 9.84
N ILE A 472 -20.72 -9.40 9.27
CA ILE A 472 -21.40 -10.60 8.79
C ILE A 472 -20.56 -11.34 7.74
N LEU A 473 -19.85 -10.63 6.87
CA LEU A 473 -19.01 -11.22 5.83
C LEU A 473 -17.62 -11.69 6.33
N GLY A 474 -17.26 -11.44 7.58
CA GLY A 474 -16.05 -12.01 8.20
C GLY A 474 -15.04 -11.02 8.79
N ALA A 475 -15.24 -9.71 8.64
CA ALA A 475 -14.34 -8.71 9.24
C ALA A 475 -14.62 -8.52 10.74
N ARG A 476 -13.58 -8.17 11.50
CA ARG A 476 -13.69 -7.87 12.95
C ARG A 476 -13.17 -6.49 13.34
N GLU A 477 -12.39 -5.88 12.45
CA GLU A 477 -11.91 -4.50 12.57
C GLU A 477 -12.22 -3.69 11.31
N PHE A 478 -12.43 -2.38 11.47
CA PHE A 478 -13.00 -1.51 10.43
C PHE A 478 -12.20 -0.21 10.33
N ALA A 479 -11.55 0.01 9.20
CA ALA A 479 -10.71 1.17 8.96
C ALA A 479 -11.40 2.21 8.07
N PHE A 480 -11.41 3.47 8.52
CA PHE A 480 -12.10 4.58 7.89
C PHE A 480 -11.10 5.59 7.32
N GLY A 481 -11.09 5.76 6.00
CA GLY A 481 -10.29 6.77 5.30
C GLY A 481 -11.10 8.02 4.97
N THR A 482 -11.86 7.97 3.86
CA THR A 482 -12.61 9.13 3.35
C THR A 482 -13.63 9.68 4.35
N ALA A 483 -14.36 8.82 5.07
CA ALA A 483 -15.31 9.26 6.11
C ALA A 483 -14.62 10.09 7.20
N ALA A 484 -13.43 9.65 7.65
CA ALA A 484 -12.63 10.37 8.63
C ALA A 484 -12.13 11.73 8.08
N LEU A 485 -11.74 11.80 6.80
CA LEU A 485 -11.40 13.06 6.15
C LEU A 485 -12.60 14.01 6.00
N ILE A 486 -13.80 13.50 5.73
CA ILE A 486 -15.03 14.31 5.68
C ILE A 486 -15.39 14.84 7.07
N ALA A 487 -15.17 14.05 8.13
CA ALA A 487 -15.30 14.53 9.49
C ALA A 487 -14.32 15.69 9.81
N MET A 488 -13.13 15.67 9.20
CA MET A 488 -12.18 16.80 9.27
C MET A 488 -12.57 18.01 8.39
N GLY A 489 -13.54 17.86 7.49
CA GLY A 489 -14.07 18.92 6.63
C GLY A 489 -13.79 18.76 5.14
N CYS A 490 -13.38 17.56 4.69
CA CYS A 490 -13.27 17.27 3.25
C CYS A 490 -14.61 17.46 2.54
N ILE A 491 -14.59 18.16 1.41
CA ILE A 491 -15.77 18.44 0.58
C ILE A 491 -15.87 17.54 -0.65
N ALA A 492 -15.08 16.46 -0.70
CA ALA A 492 -15.05 15.48 -1.80
C ALA A 492 -14.83 16.11 -3.20
N CYS A 493 -13.95 17.11 -3.32
CA CYS A 493 -13.75 17.83 -4.58
C CYS A 493 -12.94 17.08 -5.65
N GLY A 494 -12.35 15.92 -5.34
CA GLY A 494 -11.62 15.07 -6.29
C GLY A 494 -10.28 15.62 -6.81
N ARG A 495 -9.70 16.66 -6.17
CA ARG A 495 -8.48 17.36 -6.63
C ARG A 495 -7.28 17.21 -5.69
N CYS A 496 -7.18 16.09 -4.97
CA CYS A 496 -6.17 15.87 -3.93
C CYS A 496 -4.72 15.84 -4.45
N ASN A 497 -4.56 15.43 -5.71
CA ASN A 497 -3.28 15.33 -6.41
C ASN A 497 -2.69 16.70 -6.76
N LEU A 498 -3.52 17.73 -6.94
CA LEU A 498 -3.07 19.07 -7.36
C LEU A 498 -2.37 19.86 -6.25
N GLY A 499 -2.41 19.39 -5.00
CA GLY A 499 -1.83 20.10 -3.86
C GLY A 499 -2.60 21.35 -3.41
N LYS A 500 -3.70 21.73 -4.08
CA LYS A 500 -4.48 22.96 -3.83
C LYS A 500 -5.81 22.68 -3.13
N CYS A 501 -5.77 21.93 -2.03
CA CYS A 501 -6.98 21.54 -1.30
C CYS A 501 -7.65 22.78 -0.67
N PRO A 502 -8.92 23.11 -0.99
CA PRO A 502 -9.57 24.34 -0.53
C PRO A 502 -9.83 24.38 0.98
N VAL A 503 -9.74 23.24 1.65
CA VAL A 503 -10.04 23.08 3.09
C VAL A 503 -8.82 22.64 3.90
N GLY A 504 -7.61 22.75 3.34
CA GLY A 504 -6.36 22.51 4.07
C GLY A 504 -6.04 21.06 4.42
N ILE A 505 -6.72 20.08 3.81
CA ILE A 505 -6.50 18.64 4.05
C ILE A 505 -5.41 18.07 3.12
N ALA A 506 -5.67 17.93 1.83
CA ALA A 506 -4.74 17.26 0.90
C ALA A 506 -3.73 18.24 0.25
N THR A 507 -2.99 19.00 1.06
CA THR A 507 -2.08 20.08 0.62
C THR A 507 -0.89 20.23 1.55
N GLN A 508 0.23 20.69 0.99
CA GLN A 508 1.43 21.08 1.76
C GLN A 508 1.71 22.59 1.67
N GLU A 509 0.92 23.33 0.91
CA GLU A 509 1.03 24.79 0.76
C GLU A 509 0.45 25.49 2.00
N SER A 510 1.24 26.39 2.60
CA SER A 510 0.88 27.06 3.86
C SER A 510 -0.44 27.84 3.77
N GLU A 511 -0.68 28.53 2.65
CA GLU A 511 -1.92 29.31 2.42
C GLU A 511 -3.18 28.42 2.48
N PHE A 512 -3.10 27.22 1.90
CA PHE A 512 -4.21 26.27 1.93
C PHE A 512 -4.30 25.56 3.28
N ARG A 513 -3.18 25.20 3.91
CA ARG A 513 -3.16 24.58 5.25
C ARG A 513 -3.80 25.47 6.31
N ALA A 514 -3.61 26.79 6.24
CA ALA A 514 -4.26 27.75 7.13
C ALA A 514 -5.81 27.69 7.12
N LYS A 515 -6.40 27.11 6.07
CA LYS A 515 -7.85 26.91 5.92
C LYS A 515 -8.36 25.66 6.65
N PHE A 516 -7.48 24.81 7.20
CA PHE A 516 -7.86 23.63 7.96
C PHE A 516 -8.62 24.01 9.24
N LYS A 517 -9.79 23.37 9.46
CA LYS A 517 -10.65 23.58 10.63
C LYS A 517 -11.04 22.27 11.33
N GLY A 518 -10.42 21.16 10.97
CA GLY A 518 -10.63 19.87 11.63
C GLY A 518 -10.11 19.90 13.07
N ARG A 519 -10.70 19.07 13.93
CA ARG A 519 -10.31 18.93 15.33
C ARG A 519 -10.45 17.47 15.76
N PRO A 520 -9.63 16.99 16.73
CA PRO A 520 -9.71 15.62 17.26
C PRO A 520 -11.14 15.19 17.59
N GLU A 521 -11.92 16.08 18.21
CA GLU A 521 -13.29 15.80 18.67
C GLU A 521 -14.25 15.49 17.52
N HIS A 522 -14.01 16.00 16.31
CA HIS A 522 -14.86 15.68 15.15
C HIS A 522 -14.70 14.22 14.72
N LEU A 523 -13.50 13.66 14.81
CA LEU A 523 -13.28 12.23 14.57
C LEU A 523 -13.93 11.41 15.68
N SER A 524 -13.72 11.83 16.94
CA SER A 524 -14.31 11.15 18.08
C SER A 524 -15.85 11.12 17.99
N ALA A 525 -16.47 12.21 17.54
CA ALA A 525 -17.91 12.27 17.30
C ALA A 525 -18.36 11.31 16.17
N LEU A 526 -17.63 11.24 15.05
CA LEU A 526 -17.91 10.30 13.97
C LEU A 526 -17.96 8.86 14.48
N PHE A 527 -16.93 8.43 15.22
CA PHE A 527 -16.84 7.05 15.72
C PHE A 527 -17.90 6.75 16.78
N LYS A 528 -18.26 7.71 17.64
CA LYS A 528 -19.39 7.57 18.56
C LYS A 528 -20.72 7.39 17.82
N PHE A 529 -21.01 8.23 16.82
CA PHE A 529 -22.22 8.09 16.02
C PHE A 529 -22.29 6.74 15.29
N LEU A 530 -21.19 6.31 14.68
CA LEU A 530 -21.11 5.01 14.03
C LEU A 530 -21.33 3.86 15.02
N ALA A 531 -20.70 3.92 16.20
CA ALA A 531 -20.81 2.86 17.19
C ALA A 531 -22.24 2.75 17.75
N GLU A 532 -22.91 3.86 18.06
CA GLU A 532 -24.31 3.84 18.51
C GLU A 532 -25.27 3.30 17.43
N ASP A 533 -25.01 3.61 16.17
CA ASP A 533 -25.77 3.06 15.05
C ASP A 533 -25.52 1.56 14.89
N VAL A 534 -24.29 1.10 15.06
CA VAL A 534 -23.97 -0.33 15.07
C VAL A 534 -24.75 -1.01 16.19
N ARG A 535 -24.77 -0.45 17.41
CA ARG A 535 -25.56 -1.01 18.53
C ARG A 535 -27.03 -1.13 18.19
N THR A 536 -27.59 -0.11 17.55
CA THR A 536 -29.01 -0.08 17.13
C THR A 536 -29.31 -1.20 16.12
N ILE A 537 -28.42 -1.41 15.15
CA ILE A 537 -28.57 -2.49 14.16
C ILE A 537 -28.44 -3.86 14.84
N LEU A 538 -27.44 -4.06 15.70
CA LEU A 538 -27.25 -5.31 16.45
C LEU A 538 -28.46 -5.63 17.33
N ALA A 539 -29.00 -4.64 18.06
CA ALA A 539 -30.21 -4.78 18.86
C ALA A 539 -31.39 -5.25 18.00
N SER A 540 -31.55 -4.67 16.81
CA SER A 540 -32.63 -5.04 15.87
C SER A 540 -32.45 -6.46 15.31
N LEU A 541 -31.21 -6.90 15.13
CA LEU A 541 -30.87 -8.28 14.73
C LEU A 541 -30.93 -9.27 15.91
N GLY A 542 -31.08 -8.79 17.14
CA GLY A 542 -31.08 -9.62 18.34
C GLY A 542 -29.69 -10.04 18.85
N ALA A 543 -28.63 -9.39 18.39
CA ALA A 543 -27.25 -9.69 18.76
C ALA A 543 -26.76 -8.78 19.89
N LYS A 544 -26.14 -9.35 20.92
CA LYS A 544 -25.57 -8.60 22.05
C LYS A 544 -24.18 -8.06 21.72
N THR A 545 -23.44 -8.71 20.85
CA THR A 545 -22.08 -8.29 20.45
C THR A 545 -21.93 -8.28 18.93
N ILE A 546 -20.94 -7.55 18.41
CA ILE A 546 -20.62 -7.57 16.98
C ILE A 546 -20.02 -8.91 16.54
N ASP A 547 -19.37 -9.64 17.43
CA ASP A 547 -18.83 -10.96 17.13
C ASP A 547 -19.95 -12.01 16.98
N GLU A 548 -21.12 -11.82 17.61
CA GLU A 548 -22.26 -12.72 17.45
C GLU A 548 -22.84 -12.74 16.02
N VAL A 549 -22.62 -11.70 15.20
CA VAL A 549 -23.07 -11.69 13.79
C VAL A 549 -22.02 -12.20 12.80
N LEU A 550 -20.81 -12.49 13.27
CA LEU A 550 -19.68 -12.88 12.43
C LEU A 550 -20.00 -14.14 11.60
N GLY A 551 -19.88 -14.03 10.28
CA GLY A 551 -20.13 -15.14 9.36
C GLY A 551 -21.60 -15.53 9.22
N LYS A 552 -22.56 -14.79 9.84
CA LYS A 552 -24.01 -15.10 9.82
C LYS A 552 -24.74 -14.58 8.57
N TYR A 553 -24.37 -15.09 7.39
CA TYR A 553 -24.90 -14.62 6.11
C TYR A 553 -26.43 -14.71 5.96
N GLU A 554 -27.12 -15.58 6.70
CA GLU A 554 -28.60 -15.63 6.72
C GLU A 554 -29.24 -14.36 7.27
N LEU A 555 -28.49 -13.51 7.97
CA LEU A 555 -28.93 -12.17 8.37
C LEU A 555 -28.99 -11.19 7.19
N LEU A 556 -28.54 -11.60 6.00
CA LEU A 556 -28.56 -10.79 4.79
C LEU A 556 -29.47 -11.39 3.71
N ASP A 557 -30.22 -10.50 3.06
CA ASP A 557 -30.77 -10.70 1.73
C ASP A 557 -29.91 -9.96 0.72
N PHE A 558 -29.17 -10.68 -0.11
CA PHE A 558 -28.21 -10.11 -1.06
C PHE A 558 -28.86 -9.42 -2.27
N SER A 559 -30.16 -9.62 -2.49
CA SER A 559 -30.88 -9.14 -3.67
C SER A 559 -32.08 -8.25 -3.37
N ALA A 560 -32.42 -8.07 -2.08
CA ALA A 560 -33.61 -7.33 -1.65
C ALA A 560 -33.71 -5.90 -2.22
N ARG A 561 -32.58 -5.24 -2.52
CA ARG A 561 -32.56 -3.88 -3.10
C ARG A 561 -32.28 -3.86 -4.61
N ALA A 562 -32.24 -5.02 -5.26
CA ALA A 562 -32.13 -5.09 -6.71
C ALA A 562 -33.43 -4.59 -7.36
N SER A 563 -33.33 -3.43 -8.03
CA SER A 563 -34.45 -2.70 -8.61
C SER A 563 -34.55 -2.91 -10.12
N THR A 564 -33.43 -3.01 -10.82
CA THR A 564 -33.37 -3.16 -12.28
C THR A 564 -33.37 -4.62 -12.70
N ALA A 565 -33.78 -4.90 -13.96
CA ALA A 565 -33.69 -6.25 -14.52
C ALA A 565 -32.25 -6.80 -14.49
N ARG A 566 -31.26 -5.92 -14.74
CA ARG A 566 -29.83 -6.25 -14.74
C ARG A 566 -29.31 -6.55 -13.34
N GLU A 567 -29.66 -5.74 -12.35
CA GLU A 567 -29.28 -6.00 -10.94
C GLU A 567 -29.78 -7.36 -10.46
N LYS A 568 -30.97 -7.78 -10.90
CA LYS A 568 -31.56 -9.08 -10.56
C LYS A 568 -30.89 -10.28 -11.23
N THR A 569 -30.01 -10.06 -12.21
CA THR A 569 -29.20 -11.12 -12.83
C THR A 569 -27.94 -11.46 -12.05
N LEU A 570 -27.59 -10.66 -11.03
CA LEU A 570 -26.45 -10.95 -10.16
C LEU A 570 -26.78 -12.10 -9.21
N ASP A 571 -25.79 -12.94 -9.00
CA ASP A 571 -25.80 -14.08 -8.11
C ASP A 571 -24.74 -13.90 -7.01
N PHE A 572 -25.09 -14.27 -5.79
CA PHE A 572 -24.25 -14.18 -4.61
C PHE A 572 -24.11 -15.53 -3.89
N ASP A 573 -24.45 -16.64 -4.54
CA ASP A 573 -24.30 -17.99 -3.99
C ASP A 573 -22.86 -18.31 -3.60
N SER A 574 -21.86 -17.83 -4.35
CA SER A 574 -20.45 -18.01 -3.99
C SER A 574 -20.09 -17.43 -2.61
N ILE A 575 -20.72 -16.31 -2.21
CA ILE A 575 -20.54 -15.70 -0.88
C ILE A 575 -21.16 -16.63 0.19
N ARG A 576 -22.36 -17.15 -0.07
CA ARG A 576 -23.07 -18.04 0.85
C ARG A 576 -22.29 -19.33 1.05
N GLU A 577 -21.84 -19.95 -0.03
CA GLU A 577 -21.04 -21.18 -0.01
C GLU A 577 -19.73 -20.99 0.76
N ALA A 578 -19.00 -19.91 0.50
CA ALA A 578 -17.74 -19.62 1.19
C ALA A 578 -17.93 -19.51 2.72
N LEU A 579 -18.96 -18.77 3.16
CA LEU A 579 -19.27 -18.62 4.58
C LEU A 579 -19.85 -19.90 5.20
N GLU A 580 -20.63 -20.68 4.46
CA GLU A 580 -21.13 -21.98 4.90
C GLU A 580 -20.00 -22.99 5.10
N ILE A 581 -18.99 -22.98 4.23
CA ILE A 581 -17.78 -23.79 4.39
C ILE A 581 -17.02 -23.34 5.65
N ALA A 582 -16.86 -22.02 5.86
CA ALA A 582 -16.20 -21.50 7.05
C ALA A 582 -16.90 -21.93 8.36
N ARG A 583 -18.23 -22.07 8.37
CA ARG A 583 -19.02 -22.51 9.55
C ARG A 583 -18.75 -23.92 10.01
N ARG A 584 -18.24 -24.79 9.12
CA ARG A 584 -17.88 -26.16 9.49
C ARG A 584 -16.72 -26.20 10.51
N SER A 585 -16.04 -25.08 10.72
CA SER A 585 -15.02 -24.87 11.75
C SER A 585 -15.34 -23.58 12.53
N PRO A 586 -16.36 -23.61 13.41
CA PRO A 586 -16.90 -22.40 14.02
C PRO A 586 -15.89 -21.74 14.96
N LEU A 587 -15.79 -20.41 14.87
CA LEU A 587 -15.07 -19.60 15.84
C LEU A 587 -16.02 -19.26 16.99
N VAL A 588 -15.63 -19.49 18.25
CA VAL A 588 -16.44 -19.18 19.43
C VAL A 588 -15.56 -18.47 20.46
N GLU A 589 -16.14 -17.54 21.21
CA GLU A 589 -15.50 -16.93 22.38
C GLU A 589 -15.66 -17.90 23.56
N ASP A 590 -14.55 -18.27 24.20
CA ASP A 590 -14.41 -19.32 25.21
C ASP A 590 -15.57 -19.38 26.23
N GLN A 591 -16.62 -20.18 25.96
CA GLN A 591 -17.75 -20.44 26.86
C GLN A 591 -18.25 -21.89 26.67
N ASP A 592 -18.11 -22.69 27.73
CA ASP A 592 -18.78 -23.96 28.06
C ASP A 592 -19.45 -24.71 26.90
N LEU A 593 -18.63 -25.29 26.01
CA LEU A 593 -19.12 -26.21 24.99
C LEU A 593 -19.51 -27.57 25.63
N PRO A 594 -20.69 -28.14 25.29
CA PRO A 594 -21.03 -29.50 25.68
C PRO A 594 -20.00 -30.52 25.15
N SER A 595 -19.65 -31.50 25.99
CA SER A 595 -18.57 -32.48 25.76
C SER A 595 -18.70 -33.37 24.52
N ASP A 596 -19.84 -33.35 23.84
CA ASP A 596 -20.15 -34.16 22.65
C ASP A 596 -20.06 -33.37 21.31
N THR A 597 -19.62 -32.12 21.35
CA THR A 597 -19.44 -31.28 20.15
C THR A 597 -17.97 -31.18 19.73
N THR A 598 -17.72 -31.08 18.42
CA THR A 598 -16.38 -30.79 17.89
C THR A 598 -15.83 -29.54 18.58
N PRO A 599 -14.60 -29.55 19.12
CA PRO A 599 -14.08 -28.40 19.87
C PRO A 599 -14.06 -27.17 18.97
N ALA A 600 -14.72 -26.10 19.41
CA ALA A 600 -14.73 -24.86 18.67
C ALA A 600 -13.38 -24.16 18.76
N ILE A 601 -13.11 -23.35 17.75
CA ILE A 601 -11.87 -22.60 17.66
C ILE A 601 -12.05 -21.27 18.40
N PRO A 602 -11.12 -20.85 19.28
CA PRO A 602 -11.22 -19.55 19.92
C PRO A 602 -11.08 -18.40 18.91
N LEU A 603 -11.89 -17.35 19.08
CA LEU A 603 -11.73 -16.10 18.34
C LEU A 603 -10.45 -15.36 18.78
N PRO A 604 -9.66 -14.77 17.86
CA PRO A 604 -8.56 -13.91 18.26
C PRO A 604 -9.06 -12.63 18.94
N GLU A 605 -8.22 -11.92 19.67
CA GLU A 605 -8.63 -10.63 20.25
C GLU A 605 -8.69 -9.55 19.16
N ALA A 606 -9.84 -8.89 19.01
CA ALA A 606 -10.01 -7.80 18.05
C ALA A 606 -9.80 -6.44 18.72
N GLY A 607 -9.27 -5.50 17.95
CA GLY A 607 -8.85 -4.18 18.38
C GLY A 607 -7.37 -4.12 18.72
N LEU A 608 -6.64 -3.15 18.16
CA LEU A 608 -5.19 -3.08 18.32
C LEU A 608 -4.74 -3.02 19.79
N ARG A 609 -5.44 -2.26 20.63
CA ARG A 609 -5.09 -2.15 22.06
C ARG A 609 -5.44 -3.40 22.88
N ASN A 610 -6.24 -4.30 22.32
CA ASN A 610 -6.50 -5.60 22.91
C ASN A 610 -5.46 -6.63 22.51
N PHE A 611 -4.60 -6.36 21.51
CA PHE A 611 -3.54 -7.28 21.14
C PHE A 611 -2.65 -7.61 22.33
N ARG A 612 -2.40 -8.91 22.52
CA ARG A 612 -1.57 -9.48 23.57
C ARG A 612 -0.43 -10.23 22.92
N PRO A 613 0.78 -9.64 22.88
CA PRO A 613 1.91 -10.25 22.20
C PRO A 613 2.18 -11.69 22.71
N GLU A 614 1.98 -11.98 23.98
CA GLU A 614 2.17 -13.30 24.59
C GLU A 614 1.23 -14.40 24.09
N LYS A 615 0.10 -14.05 23.46
CA LYS A 615 -0.89 -15.02 22.93
C LYS A 615 -0.66 -15.39 21.46
N ARG A 616 0.32 -14.78 20.79
CA ARG A 616 0.61 -15.02 19.37
C ARG A 616 1.41 -16.31 19.17
N LEU A 617 1.53 -16.74 17.92
CA LEU A 617 2.43 -17.84 17.54
C LEU A 617 3.87 -17.55 17.97
N ASP A 618 4.52 -18.54 18.58
CA ASP A 618 5.91 -18.44 19.03
C ASP A 618 6.82 -17.98 17.90
N PHE A 619 7.69 -17.03 18.22
CA PHE A 619 8.77 -16.61 17.34
C PHE A 619 10.08 -16.68 18.12
N ALA A 620 11.14 -17.15 17.48
CA ALA A 620 12.45 -17.25 18.09
C ALA A 620 13.42 -16.29 17.42
N ILE A 621 14.18 -15.57 18.23
CA ILE A 621 15.41 -14.90 17.79
C ILE A 621 16.55 -15.93 17.69
N SER A 622 17.59 -15.62 16.92
CA SER A 622 18.75 -16.49 16.80
C SER A 622 19.56 -16.56 18.11
N ASN A 623 20.36 -17.62 18.26
CA ASN A 623 21.26 -17.75 19.41
C ASN A 623 22.28 -16.61 19.48
N ALA A 624 22.76 -16.15 18.31
CA ALA A 624 23.67 -15.02 18.21
C ALA A 624 23.00 -13.74 18.75
N GLU A 625 21.75 -13.48 18.36
CA GLU A 625 20.99 -12.32 18.84
C GLU A 625 20.72 -12.39 20.35
N GLY A 626 20.27 -13.55 20.84
CA GLY A 626 20.02 -13.75 22.27
C GLY A 626 21.26 -13.52 23.12
N TYR A 627 22.44 -13.94 22.64
CA TYR A 627 23.71 -13.68 23.33
C TYR A 627 24.04 -12.18 23.37
N LEU A 628 23.86 -11.46 22.26
CA LEU A 628 24.08 -10.00 22.22
C LEU A 628 23.19 -9.28 23.22
N LEU A 629 21.89 -9.61 23.26
CA LEU A 629 20.96 -9.05 24.22
C LEU A 629 21.37 -9.34 25.67
N GLN A 630 21.80 -10.58 25.95
CA GLN A 630 22.28 -10.95 27.28
C GLN A 630 23.52 -10.15 27.69
N LYS A 631 24.47 -9.96 26.79
CA LYS A 631 25.69 -9.19 27.04
C LYS A 631 25.41 -7.70 27.20
N SER A 632 24.48 -7.16 26.43
CA SER A 632 24.05 -5.77 26.51
C SER A 632 23.03 -5.50 27.62
N ALA A 633 22.55 -6.52 28.34
CA ALA A 633 21.54 -6.37 29.39
C ALA A 633 21.91 -5.33 30.44
N ARG A 634 23.19 -5.29 30.86
CA ARG A 634 23.67 -4.28 31.82
C ARG A 634 23.56 -2.87 31.25
N LEU A 635 23.92 -2.66 29.98
CA LEU A 635 23.81 -1.36 29.31
C LEU A 635 22.35 -0.85 29.33
N PHE A 636 21.39 -1.73 29.06
CA PHE A 636 19.96 -1.37 29.09
C PHE A 636 19.45 -1.04 30.51
N GLN A 637 19.97 -1.73 31.53
CA GLN A 637 19.58 -1.53 32.93
C GLN A 637 20.21 -0.28 33.55
N THR A 638 21.51 -0.05 33.34
CA THR A 638 22.24 1.06 33.96
C THR A 638 22.18 2.34 33.14
N LYS A 639 21.85 2.24 31.84
CA LYS A 639 21.94 3.33 30.86
C LYS A 639 23.33 3.98 30.80
N ASP A 640 24.36 3.24 31.19
CA ASP A 640 25.73 3.72 31.20
C ASP A 640 26.34 3.57 29.81
N VAL A 641 26.19 4.61 29.00
CA VAL A 641 26.69 4.67 27.61
C VAL A 641 28.22 4.72 27.52
N SER A 642 28.94 4.86 28.64
CA SER A 642 30.41 4.75 28.67
C SER A 642 30.91 3.30 28.65
N SER A 643 30.00 2.33 28.86
CA SER A 643 30.35 0.91 28.86
C SER A 643 30.54 0.38 27.43
N HIS A 644 31.79 0.16 27.06
CA HIS A 644 32.14 -0.49 25.79
C HIS A 644 31.94 -2.01 25.90
N LEU A 645 31.20 -2.59 24.95
CA LEU A 645 30.98 -4.02 24.85
C LEU A 645 31.67 -4.56 23.60
N GLU A 646 32.52 -5.56 23.77
CA GLU A 646 33.11 -6.31 22.66
C GLU A 646 32.84 -7.81 22.82
N CYS A 647 32.43 -8.47 21.73
CA CYS A 647 32.22 -9.91 21.74
C CYS A 647 32.55 -10.56 20.38
N SER A 648 32.77 -11.88 20.39
CA SER A 648 32.92 -12.67 19.16
C SER A 648 32.05 -13.92 19.20
N LEU A 649 31.37 -14.21 18.09
CA LEU A 649 30.32 -15.22 17.99
C LEU A 649 30.42 -16.01 16.69
N PRO A 650 30.10 -17.32 16.69
CA PRO A 650 29.81 -18.02 15.45
C PRO A 650 28.49 -17.53 14.85
N ILE A 651 28.36 -17.59 13.53
CA ILE A 651 27.10 -17.30 12.83
C ILE A 651 26.87 -18.31 11.69
N ARG A 652 25.60 -18.66 11.47
CA ARG A 652 25.15 -19.58 10.41
C ARG A 652 24.04 -18.94 9.59
N ASN A 653 23.80 -19.48 8.39
CA ASN A 653 22.78 -18.96 7.47
C ASN A 653 21.35 -19.02 8.08
N SER A 654 21.13 -19.87 9.09
CA SER A 654 19.89 -19.94 9.87
C SER A 654 19.72 -18.79 10.87
N ASP A 655 20.81 -18.09 11.23
CA ASP A 655 20.79 -16.94 12.13
C ASP A 655 20.40 -15.69 11.34
N ARG A 656 19.09 -15.45 11.26
CA ARG A 656 18.48 -14.37 10.47
C ARG A 656 18.25 -13.13 11.34
N SER A 657 18.26 -11.96 10.71
CA SER A 657 17.91 -10.67 11.32
C SER A 657 18.76 -10.27 12.54
N VAL A 658 19.99 -10.82 12.65
CA VAL A 658 20.91 -10.48 13.74
C VAL A 658 21.19 -8.97 13.73
N GLY A 659 21.05 -8.32 14.87
CA GLY A 659 21.16 -6.88 15.09
C GLY A 659 19.81 -6.16 15.22
N ALA A 660 18.73 -6.72 14.70
CA ALA A 660 17.42 -6.07 14.71
C ALA A 660 16.85 -5.96 16.13
N ALA A 661 16.86 -7.04 16.93
CA ALA A 661 16.32 -7.00 18.29
C ALA A 661 17.19 -6.15 19.23
N LEU A 662 18.51 -6.25 19.08
CA LEU A 662 19.47 -5.39 19.76
C LEU A 662 19.15 -3.91 19.51
N SER A 663 18.97 -3.52 18.25
CA SER A 663 18.65 -2.15 17.86
C SER A 663 17.32 -1.69 18.43
N GLY A 664 16.35 -2.60 18.51
CA GLY A 664 15.04 -2.33 19.10
C GLY A 664 15.12 -2.04 20.60
N GLU A 665 15.91 -2.83 21.32
CA GLU A 665 16.16 -2.61 22.75
C GLU A 665 16.94 -1.31 23.01
N ILE A 666 17.95 -0.98 22.19
CA ILE A 666 18.67 0.30 22.27
C ILE A 666 17.69 1.47 22.16
N VAL A 667 16.79 1.44 21.16
CA VAL A 667 15.78 2.48 20.97
C VAL A 667 14.80 2.52 22.14
N ARG A 668 14.23 1.38 22.56
CA ARG A 668 13.24 1.31 23.65
C ARG A 668 13.83 1.78 24.98
N ALA A 669 15.11 1.50 25.23
CA ALA A 669 15.82 1.98 26.40
C ALA A 669 16.10 3.50 26.35
N GLY A 670 15.95 4.12 25.17
CA GLY A 670 16.21 5.54 24.92
C GLY A 670 17.70 5.86 24.96
N LEU A 671 18.53 4.94 24.47
CA LEU A 671 19.98 5.10 24.49
C LEU A 671 20.48 5.79 23.22
N GLU A 672 21.31 6.81 23.41
CA GLU A 672 22.12 7.43 22.37
C GLU A 672 23.56 6.97 22.59
N LEU A 673 24.01 6.03 21.76
CA LEU A 673 25.32 5.40 21.92
C LEU A 673 26.38 6.17 21.13
N GLU A 674 27.55 6.33 21.74
CA GLU A 674 28.74 6.78 21.03
C GLU A 674 29.15 5.75 19.97
N PRO A 675 29.85 6.16 18.89
CA PRO A 675 30.36 5.23 17.88
C PRO A 675 31.14 4.08 18.51
N ASP A 676 30.91 2.87 18.00
CA ASP A 676 31.58 1.64 18.40
C ASP A 676 31.40 1.26 19.89
N THR A 677 30.35 1.73 20.57
CA THR A 677 30.00 1.28 21.94
C THR A 677 29.74 -0.22 22.03
N ILE A 678 29.10 -0.81 21.01
CA ILE A 678 28.90 -2.26 20.91
C ILE A 678 29.63 -2.77 19.67
N VAL A 679 30.64 -3.61 19.86
CA VAL A 679 31.42 -4.26 18.80
C VAL A 679 31.17 -5.77 18.84
N ALA A 680 30.60 -6.31 17.76
CA ALA A 680 30.35 -7.75 17.64
C ALA A 680 31.07 -8.31 16.41
N THR A 681 31.95 -9.29 16.64
CA THR A 681 32.69 -9.98 15.59
C THR A 681 32.12 -11.38 15.33
N PHE A 682 31.53 -11.58 14.16
CA PHE A 682 30.91 -12.83 13.74
C PHE A 682 31.85 -13.64 12.84
N ARG A 683 31.77 -14.97 12.92
CA ARG A 683 32.55 -15.90 12.07
C ARG A 683 31.63 -16.95 11.46
N GLY A 684 31.59 -17.02 10.13
CA GLY A 684 30.75 -17.96 9.37
C GLY A 684 29.88 -17.25 8.33
N THR A 685 28.73 -17.83 8.02
CA THR A 685 27.81 -17.31 7.00
C THR A 685 26.61 -16.68 7.69
N ALA A 686 26.36 -15.39 7.53
CA ALA A 686 25.18 -14.73 8.11
C ALA A 686 23.92 -15.03 7.30
N GLY A 687 22.79 -15.27 7.99
CA GLY A 687 21.49 -15.43 7.35
C GLY A 687 20.95 -14.13 6.73
N GLN A 688 19.72 -14.21 6.22
CA GLN A 688 19.02 -13.05 5.66
C GLN A 688 18.92 -11.91 6.68
N SER A 689 18.97 -10.67 6.19
CA SER A 689 18.76 -9.46 7.00
C SER A 689 19.82 -9.23 8.09
N PHE A 690 21.07 -9.66 7.88
CA PHE A 690 22.16 -9.38 8.81
C PHE A 690 22.39 -7.86 8.98
N GLY A 691 22.35 -7.38 10.22
CA GLY A 691 22.44 -5.96 10.54
C GLY A 691 21.22 -5.14 10.10
N ALA A 692 20.05 -5.76 9.96
CA ALA A 692 18.82 -5.03 9.67
C ALA A 692 18.50 -4.01 10.77
N PHE A 693 18.16 -2.78 10.37
CA PHE A 693 17.82 -1.66 11.24
C PHE A 693 18.90 -1.29 12.26
N LEU A 694 20.19 -1.61 11.98
CA LEU A 694 21.26 -1.47 12.96
C LEU A 694 21.36 -0.03 13.49
N ALA A 695 21.23 0.12 14.82
CA ALA A 695 21.24 1.40 15.51
C ALA A 695 22.63 2.05 15.53
N PRO A 696 22.72 3.39 15.72
CA PRO A 696 23.98 4.08 15.95
C PRO A 696 24.76 3.51 17.13
N GLY A 697 26.09 3.59 17.06
CA GLY A 697 26.99 3.08 18.09
C GLY A 697 27.21 1.56 18.09
N VAL A 698 26.62 0.83 17.13
CA VAL A 698 26.83 -0.61 16.95
C VAL A 698 27.70 -0.88 15.72
N LEU A 699 28.75 -1.68 15.92
CA LEU A 699 29.67 -2.16 14.88
C LEU A 699 29.59 -3.68 14.76
N PHE A 700 29.16 -4.16 13.61
CA PHE A 700 29.19 -5.57 13.25
C PHE A 700 30.35 -5.85 12.30
N SER A 701 31.23 -6.75 12.68
CA SER A 701 32.35 -7.23 11.86
C SER A 701 32.13 -8.71 11.54
N LEU A 702 31.97 -9.07 10.27
CA LEU A 702 31.73 -10.44 9.82
C LEU A 702 32.95 -10.96 9.06
N LEU A 703 33.54 -12.04 9.56
CA LEU A 703 34.58 -12.83 8.89
C LEU A 703 33.91 -14.05 8.23
N GLY A 704 33.61 -13.93 6.95
CA GLY A 704 32.86 -14.90 6.14
C GLY A 704 32.04 -14.19 5.07
N GLU A 705 30.76 -14.51 4.99
CA GLU A 705 29.84 -14.02 3.94
C GLU A 705 28.42 -13.84 4.50
N ALA A 706 27.57 -13.07 3.82
CA ALA A 706 26.18 -12.85 4.21
C ALA A 706 25.21 -13.22 3.07
N ASN A 707 23.96 -13.52 3.40
CA ASN A 707 22.91 -13.69 2.40
C ASN A 707 22.31 -12.31 2.01
N ASP A 708 21.11 -12.29 1.45
CA ASP A 708 20.39 -11.09 1.03
C ASP A 708 20.04 -10.16 2.20
N TYR A 709 19.69 -8.91 1.84
CA TYR A 709 19.15 -7.91 2.75
C TYR A 709 20.13 -7.43 3.84
N LEU A 710 21.44 -7.61 3.67
CA LEU A 710 22.44 -7.07 4.59
C LEU A 710 22.22 -5.56 4.77
N GLY A 711 22.15 -5.10 6.02
CA GLY A 711 21.93 -3.69 6.33
C GLY A 711 20.58 -3.14 5.88
N LYS A 712 19.56 -3.99 5.67
CA LYS A 712 18.19 -3.56 5.37
C LYS A 712 17.71 -2.49 6.36
N GLY A 713 17.27 -1.34 5.85
CA GLY A 713 16.85 -0.20 6.67
C GLY A 713 17.91 0.30 7.66
N LEU A 714 19.21 0.21 7.32
CA LEU A 714 20.31 0.65 8.19
C LEU A 714 20.03 2.05 8.74
N SER A 715 20.16 2.20 10.06
CA SER A 715 19.70 3.37 10.82
C SER A 715 20.84 4.05 11.60
N GLY A 716 22.09 3.87 11.16
CA GLY A 716 23.26 4.54 11.74
C GLY A 716 24.38 3.61 12.21
N GLY A 717 24.15 2.30 12.31
CA GLY A 717 25.20 1.33 12.65
C GLY A 717 26.26 1.16 11.55
N ARG A 718 27.36 0.50 11.90
CA ARG A 718 28.44 0.13 10.95
C ARG A 718 28.48 -1.37 10.73
N ILE A 719 28.57 -1.80 9.47
CA ILE A 719 28.76 -3.21 9.09
C ILE A 719 30.03 -3.35 8.27
N VAL A 720 30.88 -4.30 8.63
CA VAL A 720 32.12 -4.62 7.93
C VAL A 720 32.08 -6.11 7.61
N VAL A 721 32.25 -6.49 6.34
CA VAL A 721 32.31 -7.90 5.94
C VAL A 721 33.61 -8.17 5.20
N ARG A 722 34.32 -9.21 5.65
CA ARG A 722 35.61 -9.65 5.12
C ARG A 722 35.52 -11.15 4.84
N PRO A 723 36.17 -11.65 3.77
CA PRO A 723 36.26 -13.08 3.53
C PRO A 723 36.85 -13.81 4.74
N SER A 724 36.50 -15.09 4.90
CA SER A 724 37.19 -15.96 5.85
C SER A 724 38.69 -15.99 5.56
N VAL A 725 39.51 -16.14 6.61
CA VAL A 725 40.96 -16.35 6.48
C VAL A 725 41.33 -17.60 5.68
N GLU A 726 40.37 -18.53 5.54
CA GLU A 726 40.52 -19.74 4.74
C GLU A 726 40.20 -19.54 3.25
N SER A 727 39.59 -18.41 2.89
CA SER A 727 39.28 -18.08 1.50
C SER A 727 40.56 -17.92 0.70
N ARG A 728 40.58 -18.53 -0.50
CA ARG A 728 41.72 -18.49 -1.42
C ARG A 728 41.47 -17.66 -2.68
N GLY A 729 40.22 -17.26 -2.92
CA GLY A 729 39.84 -16.43 -4.06
C GLY A 729 40.16 -14.96 -3.83
N ALA A 730 40.40 -14.22 -4.91
CA ALA A 730 40.49 -12.77 -4.87
C ALA A 730 39.12 -12.20 -4.46
N PRO A 731 39.02 -11.43 -3.36
CA PRO A 731 37.75 -10.94 -2.87
C PRO A 731 36.92 -10.21 -3.94
N GLU A 732 37.59 -9.38 -4.75
CA GLU A 732 36.98 -8.57 -5.80
C GLU A 732 36.31 -9.38 -6.93
N ASP A 733 36.60 -10.68 -7.04
CA ASP A 733 36.02 -11.59 -8.02
C ASP A 733 34.96 -12.54 -7.43
N ASN A 734 34.67 -12.45 -6.13
CA ASN A 734 33.83 -13.40 -5.41
C ASN A 734 32.68 -12.71 -4.68
N VAL A 735 31.53 -13.38 -4.59
CA VAL A 735 30.34 -12.84 -3.91
C VAL A 735 30.53 -12.95 -2.40
N ILE A 736 30.32 -11.84 -1.68
CA ILE A 736 30.42 -11.76 -0.22
C ILE A 736 29.08 -11.46 0.47
N ALA A 737 28.13 -10.86 -0.26
CA ALA A 737 26.75 -10.68 0.21
C ALA A 737 25.73 -10.84 -0.93
N GLY A 738 24.49 -11.17 -0.57
CA GLY A 738 23.41 -11.41 -1.54
C GLY A 738 22.84 -10.13 -2.18
N ASN A 739 21.56 -10.20 -2.52
CA ASN A 739 20.81 -9.15 -3.19
C ASN A 739 20.23 -8.13 -2.20
N VAL A 740 19.84 -6.96 -2.73
CA VAL A 740 18.97 -5.98 -2.04
C VAL A 740 19.59 -5.51 -0.69
N CYS A 741 20.91 -5.51 -0.59
CA CYS A 741 21.61 -4.95 0.55
C CYS A 741 21.32 -3.45 0.66
N LEU A 742 21.20 -2.96 1.90
CA LEU A 742 20.93 -1.57 2.23
C LEU A 742 19.59 -1.02 1.73
N TYR A 743 18.60 -1.90 1.49
CA TYR A 743 17.29 -1.47 1.05
C TYR A 743 16.66 -0.47 2.03
N GLY A 744 16.43 0.76 1.56
CA GLY A 744 15.80 1.81 2.36
C GLY A 744 16.66 2.33 3.52
N ALA A 745 17.97 2.12 3.50
CA ALA A 745 18.87 2.63 4.52
C ALA A 745 18.79 4.17 4.63
N THR A 746 18.80 4.69 5.85
CA THR A 746 18.67 6.14 6.12
C THR A 746 19.95 6.75 6.68
N ALA A 747 20.80 5.95 7.30
CA ALA A 747 22.10 6.36 7.86
C ALA A 747 22.98 5.14 8.12
N GLY A 748 24.27 5.37 8.40
CA GLY A 748 25.23 4.32 8.76
C GLY A 748 26.20 4.01 7.63
N GLU A 749 27.06 3.02 7.87
CA GLU A 749 28.20 2.73 6.98
C GLU A 749 28.36 1.22 6.75
N VAL A 750 28.61 0.83 5.50
CA VAL A 750 28.88 -0.58 5.14
C VAL A 750 30.14 -0.69 4.29
N TYR A 751 31.02 -1.62 4.66
CA TYR A 751 32.26 -1.92 3.94
C TYR A 751 32.35 -3.42 3.63
N LEU A 752 32.32 -3.78 2.35
CA LEU A 752 32.26 -5.16 1.86
C LEU A 752 33.48 -5.47 1.00
N ASN A 753 34.38 -6.31 1.49
CA ASN A 753 35.57 -6.77 0.76
C ASN A 753 35.18 -7.94 -0.15
N GLY A 754 34.46 -7.62 -1.23
CA GLY A 754 34.03 -8.54 -2.28
C GLY A 754 32.85 -8.00 -3.07
N THR A 755 32.28 -8.82 -3.94
CA THR A 755 31.13 -8.47 -4.80
C THR A 755 29.79 -8.79 -4.16
N VAL A 756 28.72 -8.14 -4.63
CA VAL A 756 27.35 -8.39 -4.16
C VAL A 756 26.38 -8.61 -5.30
N GLY A 757 25.21 -9.15 -4.98
CA GLY A 757 24.14 -9.41 -5.93
C GLY A 757 23.44 -8.16 -6.46
N GLU A 758 22.21 -8.37 -6.88
CA GLU A 758 21.35 -7.40 -7.56
C GLU A 758 20.82 -6.33 -6.58
N ARG A 759 20.47 -5.15 -7.11
CA ARG A 759 19.78 -4.07 -6.37
C ARG A 759 20.52 -3.58 -5.13
N PHE A 760 21.84 -3.57 -5.20
CA PHE A 760 22.67 -2.99 -4.15
C PHE A 760 22.29 -1.51 -3.92
N CYS A 761 22.04 -1.13 -2.67
CA CYS A 761 21.62 0.23 -2.28
C CYS A 761 20.31 0.71 -2.94
N VAL A 762 19.40 -0.20 -3.28
CA VAL A 762 18.06 0.19 -3.74
C VAL A 762 17.37 1.04 -2.67
N ARG A 763 16.82 2.19 -3.05
CA ARG A 763 16.21 3.16 -2.11
C ARG A 763 17.15 3.64 -0.99
N ASN A 764 18.48 3.59 -1.14
CA ASN A 764 19.39 4.20 -0.17
C ASN A 764 19.09 5.70 -0.06
N SER A 765 18.98 6.18 1.18
CA SER A 765 18.53 7.52 1.52
C SER A 765 19.45 8.22 2.53
N GLY A 766 20.68 7.73 2.68
CA GLY A 766 21.67 8.41 3.54
C GLY A 766 22.80 7.54 4.07
N ALA A 767 22.84 6.24 3.76
CA ALA A 767 23.96 5.39 4.15
C ALA A 767 25.15 5.56 3.21
N LEU A 768 26.35 5.37 3.76
CA LEU A 768 27.58 5.18 3.02
C LEU A 768 27.80 3.68 2.78
N ALA A 769 28.09 3.30 1.55
CA ALA A 769 28.33 1.91 1.19
C ALA A 769 29.55 1.78 0.29
N MET A 770 30.41 0.81 0.58
CA MET A 770 31.57 0.50 -0.25
C MET A 770 31.70 -1.00 -0.50
N VAL A 771 31.91 -1.36 -1.76
CA VAL A 771 31.90 -2.73 -2.28
C VAL A 771 32.86 -2.88 -3.45
N GLU A 772 33.27 -4.10 -3.79
CA GLU A 772 34.26 -4.38 -4.85
C GLU A 772 33.64 -4.86 -6.17
N GLY A 773 32.32 -4.97 -6.24
CA GLY A 773 31.56 -5.24 -7.46
C GLY A 773 30.08 -5.44 -7.15
N THR A 774 29.20 -5.25 -8.14
CA THR A 774 27.75 -5.32 -7.94
C THR A 774 27.03 -5.96 -9.12
N GLY A 775 25.86 -6.57 -8.86
CA GLY A 775 24.92 -7.03 -9.88
C GLY A 775 24.16 -5.88 -10.57
N ASN A 776 23.02 -6.19 -11.20
CA ASN A 776 22.22 -5.17 -11.90
C ASN A 776 21.45 -4.28 -10.92
N HIS A 777 20.98 -3.13 -11.40
CA HIS A 777 20.10 -2.21 -10.66
C HIS A 777 20.73 -1.62 -9.40
N THR A 778 22.06 -1.50 -9.35
CA THR A 778 22.74 -0.79 -8.26
C THR A 778 22.28 0.67 -8.21
N CYS A 779 22.06 1.19 -7.00
CA CYS A 779 21.53 2.54 -6.74
C CYS A 779 20.13 2.82 -7.30
N GLU A 780 19.34 1.78 -7.63
CA GLU A 780 17.95 1.95 -8.09
C GLU A 780 17.14 2.75 -7.05
N TYR A 781 16.44 3.80 -7.47
CA TYR A 781 15.67 4.70 -6.60
C TYR A 781 16.46 5.37 -5.45
N MET A 782 17.79 5.47 -5.51
CA MET A 782 18.57 6.14 -4.47
C MET A 782 18.18 7.63 -4.37
N THR A 783 18.00 8.12 -3.14
CA THR A 783 17.58 9.51 -2.84
C THR A 783 18.60 10.29 -2.02
N ASP A 784 19.53 9.62 -1.35
CA ASP A 784 20.68 10.23 -0.70
C ASP A 784 21.74 9.18 -0.34
N GLY A 785 22.89 9.64 0.15
CA GLY A 785 24.01 8.79 0.59
C GLY A 785 25.15 8.72 -0.43
N ILE A 786 26.15 7.90 -0.12
CA ILE A 786 27.36 7.74 -0.93
C ILE A 786 27.60 6.26 -1.20
N VAL A 787 27.77 5.88 -2.47
CA VAL A 787 28.07 4.50 -2.87
C VAL A 787 29.39 4.45 -3.62
N VAL A 788 30.31 3.57 -3.21
CA VAL A 788 31.61 3.37 -3.87
C VAL A 788 31.71 1.93 -4.36
N VAL A 789 31.97 1.75 -5.66
CA VAL A 789 32.15 0.43 -6.29
C VAL A 789 33.55 0.34 -6.88
N LEU A 790 34.40 -0.53 -6.31
CA LEU A 790 35.80 -0.74 -6.74
C LEU A 790 35.98 -1.80 -7.83
N GLY A 791 34.93 -2.07 -8.62
CA GLY A 791 34.99 -3.06 -9.68
C GLY A 791 33.72 -3.08 -10.52
N LYS A 792 33.46 -4.23 -11.13
CA LYS A 792 32.42 -4.36 -12.16
C LYS A 792 31.01 -4.10 -11.61
N THR A 793 30.19 -3.46 -12.44
CA THR A 793 28.75 -3.24 -12.20
C THR A 793 27.89 -4.05 -13.17
N GLY A 794 26.64 -4.34 -12.79
CA GLY A 794 25.61 -4.84 -13.70
C GLY A 794 24.88 -3.71 -14.44
N ILE A 795 23.84 -4.08 -15.20
CA ILE A 795 23.09 -3.14 -16.06
C ILE A 795 22.05 -2.31 -15.27
N ASN A 796 21.58 -1.24 -15.91
CA ASN A 796 20.55 -0.34 -15.40
C ASN A 796 20.94 0.32 -14.05
N PHE A 797 22.22 0.64 -13.88
CA PHE A 797 22.75 1.37 -12.73
C PHE A 797 22.09 2.75 -12.61
N GLY A 798 21.65 3.12 -11.41
CA GLY A 798 21.11 4.44 -11.11
C GLY A 798 19.70 4.70 -11.65
N ALA A 799 18.96 3.66 -12.09
CA ALA A 799 17.59 3.85 -12.56
C ALA A 799 16.69 4.42 -11.45
N GLY A 800 16.00 5.53 -11.74
CA GLY A 800 15.22 6.28 -10.76
C GLY A 800 16.03 6.92 -9.63
N MET A 801 17.36 7.02 -9.73
CA MET A 801 18.20 7.72 -8.76
C MET A 801 17.92 9.22 -8.81
N THR A 802 17.40 9.77 -7.71
CA THR A 802 17.03 11.20 -7.60
C THR A 802 17.88 11.97 -6.60
N GLY A 803 18.81 11.31 -5.92
CA GLY A 803 19.72 11.95 -4.96
C GLY A 803 20.90 11.05 -4.57
N GLY A 804 21.91 11.65 -3.94
CA GLY A 804 23.14 10.98 -3.53
C GLY A 804 24.25 11.03 -4.59
N ILE A 805 25.38 10.40 -4.29
CA ILE A 805 26.55 10.33 -5.18
C ILE A 805 27.03 8.88 -5.24
N ALA A 806 27.39 8.40 -6.43
CA ALA A 806 28.13 7.16 -6.56
C ALA A 806 29.48 7.37 -7.26
N TYR A 807 30.49 6.64 -6.80
CA TYR A 807 31.82 6.57 -7.42
C TYR A 807 32.05 5.15 -7.93
N VAL A 808 32.36 5.01 -9.20
CA VAL A 808 32.51 3.72 -9.86
C VAL A 808 33.90 3.64 -10.50
N LEU A 809 34.64 2.58 -10.19
CA LEU A 809 35.89 2.26 -10.88
C LEU A 809 35.56 1.53 -12.19
N ASP A 810 35.77 2.20 -13.33
CA ASP A 810 35.46 1.67 -14.66
C ASP A 810 36.74 1.20 -15.39
N GLU A 811 37.29 0.07 -14.97
CA GLU A 811 38.51 -0.51 -15.56
C GLU A 811 38.30 -1.05 -16.98
N ASP A 812 37.07 -1.39 -17.37
CA ASP A 812 36.77 -1.92 -18.71
C ASP A 812 36.21 -0.87 -19.68
N HIS A 813 36.01 0.37 -19.24
CA HIS A 813 35.47 1.48 -20.03
C HIS A 813 34.10 1.18 -20.65
N LEU A 814 33.27 0.40 -19.94
CA LEU A 814 31.95 -0.03 -20.41
C LEU A 814 30.81 0.44 -19.50
N PHE A 815 31.09 1.30 -18.51
CA PHE A 815 30.08 1.74 -17.55
C PHE A 815 28.92 2.51 -18.21
N ASP A 816 29.19 3.27 -19.27
CA ASP A 816 28.20 4.00 -20.07
C ASP A 816 27.13 3.08 -20.68
N THR A 817 27.47 1.84 -21.03
CA THR A 817 26.53 0.81 -21.51
C THR A 817 25.70 0.17 -20.39
N ARG A 818 26.09 0.39 -19.14
CA ARG A 818 25.51 -0.24 -17.94
C ARG A 818 24.69 0.73 -17.10
N CYS A 819 24.90 2.03 -17.22
CA CYS A 819 24.10 3.03 -16.51
C CYS A 819 22.77 3.32 -17.21
N ASN A 820 21.83 3.91 -16.48
CA ASN A 820 20.58 4.41 -17.04
C ASN A 820 20.75 5.90 -17.44
N PRO A 821 20.92 6.23 -18.73
CA PRO A 821 21.21 7.59 -19.17
C PRO A 821 20.01 8.54 -19.08
N LEU A 822 18.82 8.04 -18.71
CA LEU A 822 17.66 8.90 -18.49
C LEU A 822 17.71 9.57 -17.12
N ASP A 823 18.24 8.87 -16.12
CA ASP A 823 18.12 9.24 -14.71
C ASP A 823 19.43 9.76 -14.09
N VAL A 824 20.59 9.43 -14.67
CA VAL A 824 21.89 9.84 -14.12
C VAL A 824 22.80 10.54 -15.13
N ASP A 825 23.64 11.43 -14.60
CA ASP A 825 24.79 12.00 -15.29
C ASP A 825 26.07 11.29 -14.84
N VAL A 826 26.97 11.05 -15.80
CA VAL A 826 28.26 10.38 -15.58
C VAL A 826 29.38 11.33 -15.99
N ALA A 827 30.32 11.58 -15.08
CA ALA A 827 31.46 12.46 -15.32
C ALA A 827 32.77 11.85 -14.77
N GLY A 828 33.89 12.24 -15.36
CA GLY A 828 35.20 11.91 -14.79
C GLY A 828 35.43 12.61 -13.45
N LEU A 829 36.20 11.99 -12.56
CA LEU A 829 36.46 12.50 -11.22
C LEU A 829 37.58 13.56 -11.22
N VAL A 830 37.21 14.84 -11.40
CA VAL A 830 38.17 15.96 -11.52
C VAL A 830 38.15 16.96 -10.36
N GLN A 831 37.07 17.01 -9.58
CA GLN A 831 36.93 17.99 -8.50
C GLN A 831 37.76 17.58 -7.28
N PRO A 832 38.64 18.44 -6.73
CA PRO A 832 39.52 18.09 -5.62
C PRO A 832 38.78 17.53 -4.39
N ASP A 833 37.65 18.12 -4.02
CA ASP A 833 36.86 17.69 -2.85
C ASP A 833 36.30 16.28 -3.04
N ASP A 834 35.82 15.95 -4.25
CA ASP A 834 35.32 14.60 -4.56
C ASP A 834 36.46 13.57 -4.55
N VAL A 835 37.66 13.95 -5.04
CA VAL A 835 38.87 13.10 -5.03
C VAL A 835 39.32 12.81 -3.61
N GLU A 836 39.36 13.83 -2.75
CA GLU A 836 39.71 13.68 -1.33
C GLU A 836 38.69 12.81 -0.61
N GLN A 837 37.40 13.06 -0.82
CA GLN A 837 36.33 12.27 -0.23
C GLN A 837 36.44 10.80 -0.64
N LEU A 838 36.60 10.51 -1.94
CA LEU A 838 36.77 9.13 -2.41
C LEU A 838 38.00 8.48 -1.78
N ARG A 839 39.14 9.17 -1.76
CA ARG A 839 40.40 8.65 -1.20
C ARG A 839 40.23 8.26 0.27
N LEU A 840 39.58 9.12 1.07
CA LEU A 840 39.31 8.85 2.49
C LEU A 840 38.41 7.62 2.67
N ILE A 841 37.39 7.46 1.82
CA ILE A 841 36.49 6.29 1.87
C ILE A 841 37.26 5.01 1.52
N VAL A 842 38.13 5.05 0.50
CA VAL A 842 38.95 3.90 0.09
C VAL A 842 39.99 3.53 1.15
N GLU A 843 40.65 4.53 1.75
CA GLU A 843 41.57 4.32 2.87
C GLU A 843 40.87 3.66 4.06
N ARG A 844 39.69 4.17 4.42
CA ARG A 844 38.89 3.61 5.51
C ARG A 844 38.44 2.19 5.20
N HIS A 845 38.07 1.89 3.98
CA HIS A 845 37.75 0.53 3.57
C HIS A 845 38.95 -0.41 3.67
N HIS A 846 40.15 0.02 3.24
CA HIS A 846 41.36 -0.78 3.43
C HIS A 846 41.65 -1.04 4.92
N ILE A 847 41.58 0.00 5.76
CA ILE A 847 41.79 -0.12 7.22
C ILE A 847 40.77 -1.08 7.84
N LEU A 848 39.51 -0.93 7.49
CA LEU A 848 38.42 -1.70 8.09
C LEU A 848 38.29 -3.10 7.51
N THR A 849 38.75 -3.39 6.29
CA THR A 849 38.50 -4.70 5.67
C THR A 849 39.77 -5.49 5.35
N GLY A 850 40.93 -4.85 5.32
CA GLY A 850 42.16 -5.43 4.80
C GLY A 850 42.14 -5.67 3.29
N SER A 851 41.20 -5.05 2.54
CA SER A 851 41.03 -5.24 1.09
C SER A 851 42.35 -5.08 0.32
N PRO A 852 42.77 -6.11 -0.43
CA PRO A 852 43.92 -6.03 -1.35
C PRO A 852 43.67 -5.07 -2.52
N LYS A 853 42.43 -5.05 -3.07
CA LYS A 853 42.06 -4.16 -4.17
C LYS A 853 42.15 -2.69 -3.76
N ALA A 854 41.59 -2.34 -2.61
CA ALA A 854 41.68 -0.98 -2.07
C ALA A 854 43.13 -0.59 -1.79
N ARG A 855 43.96 -1.52 -1.26
CA ARG A 855 45.39 -1.27 -1.06
C ARG A 855 46.09 -0.91 -2.36
N LYS A 856 45.88 -1.73 -3.41
CA LYS A 856 46.45 -1.51 -4.73
C LYS A 856 46.06 -0.16 -5.31
N ILE A 857 44.78 0.21 -5.20
CA ILE A 857 44.27 1.52 -5.65
C ILE A 857 44.95 2.67 -4.91
N LEU A 858 45.15 2.56 -3.60
CA LEU A 858 45.82 3.60 -2.81
C LEU A 858 47.31 3.73 -3.15
N ASP A 859 48.00 2.61 -3.35
CA ASP A 859 49.43 2.57 -3.71
C ASP A 859 49.65 3.13 -5.14
N GLU A 860 48.71 2.91 -6.06
CA GLU A 860 48.75 3.35 -7.46
C GLU A 860 47.74 4.46 -7.78
N TRP A 861 47.40 5.31 -6.81
CA TRP A 861 46.27 6.26 -6.87
C TRP A 861 46.21 7.09 -8.15
N ASN A 862 47.35 7.65 -8.58
CA ASN A 862 47.40 8.51 -9.76
C ASN A 862 47.09 7.76 -11.07
N SER A 863 47.30 6.43 -11.10
CA SER A 863 46.98 5.58 -12.25
C SER A 863 45.51 5.17 -12.26
N TYR A 864 44.90 4.95 -11.09
CA TYR A 864 43.47 4.60 -10.98
C TYR A 864 42.54 5.80 -11.05
N LEU A 865 42.98 6.98 -10.60
CA LEU A 865 42.14 8.17 -10.53
C LEU A 865 41.41 8.50 -11.85
N PRO A 866 42.06 8.45 -13.04
CA PRO A 866 41.38 8.70 -14.31
C PRO A 866 40.32 7.65 -14.70
N LEU A 867 40.29 6.49 -14.04
CA LEU A 867 39.33 5.41 -14.28
C LEU A 867 38.08 5.53 -13.39
N PHE A 868 38.11 6.41 -12.39
CA PHE A 868 36.95 6.65 -11.55
C PHE A 868 35.96 7.60 -12.23
N LEU A 869 34.70 7.18 -12.21
CA LEU A 869 33.56 7.95 -12.66
C LEU A 869 32.73 8.39 -11.45
N LYS A 870 32.30 9.65 -11.48
CA LYS A 870 31.28 10.20 -10.59
C LYS A 870 29.93 10.09 -11.28
N VAL A 871 28.98 9.49 -10.57
CA VAL A 871 27.59 9.34 -11.00
C VAL A 871 26.70 10.16 -10.08
N THR A 872 25.90 11.03 -10.67
CA THR A 872 24.95 11.89 -9.94
C THR A 872 23.57 11.79 -10.59
N PRO A 873 22.49 12.08 -9.85
CA PRO A 873 21.17 12.23 -10.45
C PRO A 873 21.21 13.30 -11.53
N ARG A 874 20.42 13.09 -12.58
CA ARG A 874 20.31 14.06 -13.67
C ARG A 874 19.72 15.38 -13.18
N GLY A 875 20.40 16.48 -13.51
CA GLY A 875 20.05 17.85 -13.11
C GLY A 875 18.85 18.46 -13.84
#